data_AF-A0A800EZ50-F1
#
_entry.id   AF-A0A800EZ50-F1
#
_cell.length_a   1.000
_cell.length_b   1.000
_cell.length_c   1.000
_cell.angle_alpha   90.00
_cell.angle_beta   90.00
_cell.angle_gamma   90.00
#
_symmetry.space_group_name_H-M   'P 1'
#
loop_
_entity.id
_entity.type
_entity.pdbx_description
1 polymer ?
#
loop_
_entity_poly.entity_id
_entity_poly.type
_entity_poly.pdbx_seq_one_letter_code
_entity_poly.pdbx_strand_id
1 'polypeptide(L)'
;MRCWRRSWTPLAGSWPSCSSARNRMRITRLEMDNFGPFNGRQVDGFSPGLTVVHGENEAGKSALRAFMRVVLFGFPRRRTEDHDDYYYEPALPGGAAGSVHIEDSSGDPYVIHRAEGIRGGPVTISGTRDGGEDLLRELIGGVDDAFYQNVFSISLTELQSFEDLGRGEITERIYSAGLGIGNISLREVTRRLDERISKFRRVRSGSLFDLEKDLRQAREQLNERRSELAGYDHLSDELRILENTAEELNGQLTILRANATRVQRLLEIRGPWLIHRRLQDELQELPADNAIPADGIDRLDSFERDSLGEESQISEGDRVDRERERQASDLPVIEAFALRENDVRRAISRIDYYQRAVQDSPRREAEADEIENGVARDLDAIGLNWTIQRAGDFNEAAGTIALIQATADSRADASRTASKALDDLNTADVEVKETAEELRLANSRLQAAPEAPTETLEELEHKLGRLNTLEGALAELDSSHSSRAPASSSQSFSGTKLPGAVLVLAGLIGIAWAFATSEITGAVIGIVAVIAGAAFAIKYGTQKTAVTGERAAPPDVAAEVASIARELDLSTPLSARDVVEARNAVGRAISRKSDSAALTEVADNASAASVNAEVHRKDSSDLIERSNADMLTAEKEWTDLLARLNLHPHFERDDALGAINNLGVLSERAQEATRLRERVAGMQTQNAETDDLLGSIYSDAGLEHAGTGEGLVALHELERLWEAHVRGVDRRQALKRESAGWKDAREGLIQALNKSKDGITGLLEGAGCENPEAFRGL
;
A
#
# COMPACT_ATOMS: atom_id res chain seq x y z
N MET A 1 0.92 16.83 -51.10
CA MET A 1 1.07 16.83 -49.63
C MET A 1 -0.12 17.58 -49.04
N ARG A 2 -1.13 16.84 -48.54
CA ARG A 2 -2.37 17.40 -47.97
C ARG A 2 -2.26 17.33 -46.44
N CYS A 3 -2.24 18.48 -45.78
CA CYS A 3 -2.41 18.59 -44.33
C CYS A 3 -3.86 18.27 -43.95
N TRP A 4 -4.06 17.27 -43.10
CA TRP A 4 -5.33 17.07 -42.39
C TRP A 4 -5.28 17.83 -41.07
N ARG A 5 -6.00 18.96 -40.99
CA ARG A 5 -6.51 19.50 -39.72
C ARG A 5 -7.69 18.61 -39.30
N ARG A 6 -7.60 17.95 -38.15
CA ARG A 6 -8.78 17.44 -37.44
C ARG A 6 -9.02 18.32 -36.21
N SER A 7 -10.08 19.10 -36.32
CA SER A 7 -10.75 19.79 -35.23
C SER A 7 -11.24 18.78 -34.18
N TRP A 8 -10.79 18.92 -32.94
CA TRP A 8 -11.44 18.29 -31.79
C TRP A 8 -12.46 19.27 -31.23
N THR A 9 -13.74 18.99 -31.47
CA THR A 9 -14.86 19.52 -30.70
C THR A 9 -15.00 18.68 -29.42
N PRO A 10 -15.00 19.28 -28.21
CA PRO A 10 -15.30 18.52 -27.01
C PRO A 10 -16.82 18.28 -26.95
N LEU A 11 -17.20 17.00 -26.97
CA LEU A 11 -18.54 16.54 -26.66
C LEU A 11 -18.88 16.96 -25.23
N ALA A 12 -19.92 17.78 -25.10
CA ALA A 12 -20.55 18.13 -23.83
C ALA A 12 -21.22 16.87 -23.24
N GLY A 13 -20.49 16.11 -22.45
CA GLY A 13 -21.03 15.14 -21.50
C GLY A 13 -21.23 15.81 -20.15
N SER A 14 -22.47 16.08 -19.78
CA SER A 14 -22.85 16.61 -18.47
C SER A 14 -22.47 15.61 -17.37
N TRP A 15 -21.46 15.95 -16.57
CA TRP A 15 -21.21 15.28 -15.29
C TRP A 15 -22.36 15.61 -14.33
N PRO A 16 -22.84 14.67 -13.50
CA PRO A 16 -23.93 14.92 -12.58
C PRO A 16 -23.56 16.07 -11.63
N SER A 17 -24.39 17.12 -11.62
CA SER A 17 -24.25 18.25 -10.72
C SER A 17 -24.37 17.77 -9.28
N CYS A 18 -23.26 17.74 -8.55
CA CYS A 18 -23.27 17.60 -7.10
C CYS A 18 -23.69 18.95 -6.51
N SER A 19 -24.99 19.13 -6.31
CA SER A 19 -25.60 20.30 -5.68
C SER A 19 -25.33 20.29 -4.17
N SER A 20 -24.23 20.93 -3.78
CA SER A 20 -24.05 21.55 -2.46
C SER A 20 -22.98 22.62 -2.65
N ALA A 21 -23.30 23.89 -2.39
CA ALA A 21 -22.31 24.97 -2.39
C ALA A 21 -21.14 24.58 -1.48
N ARG A 22 -19.98 24.25 -2.05
CA ARG A 22 -18.75 23.88 -1.33
C ARG A 22 -17.71 24.94 -1.62
N ASN A 23 -17.16 25.53 -0.55
CA ASN A 23 -16.02 26.44 -0.55
C ASN A 23 -14.95 25.93 -1.53
N ARG A 24 -14.77 26.62 -2.64
CA ARG A 24 -13.63 26.41 -3.54
C ARG A 24 -12.59 27.46 -3.18
N MET A 25 -11.49 27.02 -2.58
CA MET A 25 -10.30 27.85 -2.43
C MET A 25 -9.39 27.62 -3.64
N ARG A 26 -8.87 28.70 -4.22
CA ARG A 26 -7.94 28.66 -5.35
C ARG A 26 -6.69 29.45 -5.05
N ILE A 27 -5.51 28.84 -5.21
CA ILE A 27 -4.22 29.52 -5.11
C ILE A 27 -3.95 30.30 -6.41
N THR A 28 -3.61 31.58 -6.29
CA THR A 28 -3.38 32.49 -7.44
C THR A 28 -1.93 32.96 -7.56
N ARG A 29 -1.18 32.99 -6.46
CA ARG A 29 0.21 33.45 -6.42
C ARG A 29 0.92 32.96 -5.15
N LEU A 30 2.23 32.76 -5.26
CA LEU A 30 3.13 32.40 -4.16
C LEU A 30 4.23 33.46 -4.04
N GLU A 31 4.53 33.90 -2.82
CA GLU A 31 5.63 34.82 -2.52
C GLU A 31 6.52 34.22 -1.45
N MET A 32 7.75 33.87 -1.81
CA MET A 32 8.74 33.30 -0.90
C MET A 32 9.67 34.42 -0.45
N ASP A 33 9.42 34.96 0.74
CA ASP A 33 10.25 36.02 1.32
C ASP A 33 11.65 35.48 1.61
N ASN A 34 11.72 34.36 2.34
CA ASN A 34 12.96 33.66 2.71
C ASN A 34 12.63 32.18 2.97
N PHE A 35 12.88 31.27 2.02
CA PHE A 35 12.55 29.85 2.17
C PHE A 35 13.49 28.97 1.33
N GLY A 36 14.36 28.20 1.99
CA GLY A 36 15.36 27.37 1.30
C GLY A 36 16.24 28.21 0.34
N PRO A 37 16.40 27.78 -0.92
CA PRO A 37 17.15 28.55 -1.94
C PRO A 37 16.36 29.76 -2.50
N PHE A 38 15.08 29.94 -2.12
CA PHE A 38 14.24 31.02 -2.63
C PHE A 38 14.23 32.20 -1.67
N ASN A 39 14.67 33.35 -2.17
CA ASN A 39 14.71 34.60 -1.40
C ASN A 39 14.14 35.73 -2.27
N GLY A 40 13.05 36.34 -1.81
CA GLY A 40 12.27 37.34 -2.55
C GLY A 40 11.69 36.85 -3.87
N ARG A 41 11.41 35.54 -4.01
CA ARG A 41 10.94 34.95 -5.27
C ARG A 41 9.42 34.91 -5.33
N GLN A 42 8.85 35.35 -6.44
CA GLN A 42 7.40 35.34 -6.69
C GLN A 42 7.08 34.37 -7.82
N VAL A 43 6.02 33.58 -7.64
CA VAL A 43 5.47 32.67 -8.66
C VAL A 43 4.00 33.02 -8.85
N ASP A 44 3.65 33.48 -10.04
CA ASP A 44 2.31 33.88 -10.44
C ASP A 44 1.87 33.16 -11.73
N GLY A 45 0.68 33.50 -12.25
CA GLY A 45 0.19 32.95 -13.51
C GLY A 45 -0.37 31.53 -13.42
N PHE A 46 -0.81 31.09 -12.23
CA PHE A 46 -1.49 29.81 -12.07
C PHE A 46 -2.79 29.77 -12.89
N SER A 47 -2.94 28.73 -13.71
CA SER A 47 -4.14 28.50 -14.51
C SER A 47 -5.31 28.09 -13.62
N PRO A 48 -6.56 28.48 -13.93
CA PRO A 48 -7.75 27.96 -13.27
C PRO A 48 -7.95 26.44 -13.39
N GLY A 49 -7.21 25.79 -14.30
CA GLY A 49 -7.22 24.34 -14.50
C GLY A 49 -5.88 23.71 -14.11
N LEU A 50 -5.22 23.06 -15.08
CA LEU A 50 -3.93 22.41 -14.87
C LEU A 50 -2.77 23.41 -15.02
N THR A 51 -1.87 23.44 -14.05
CA THR A 51 -0.58 24.15 -14.12
C THR A 51 0.55 23.12 -14.00
N VAL A 52 1.50 23.12 -14.94
CA VAL A 52 2.65 22.22 -14.95
C VAL A 52 3.92 23.02 -14.65
N VAL A 53 4.60 22.68 -13.56
CA VAL A 53 5.89 23.27 -13.17
C VAL A 53 7.01 22.33 -13.63
N HIS A 54 7.88 22.78 -14.53
CA HIS A 54 8.99 21.99 -15.08
C HIS A 54 10.34 22.70 -14.91
N GLY A 55 11.43 21.93 -14.86
CA GLY A 55 12.80 22.43 -14.70
C GLY A 55 13.77 21.29 -14.42
N GLU A 56 15.07 21.57 -14.41
CA GLU A 56 16.13 20.61 -14.11
C GLU A 56 15.97 20.00 -12.71
N ASN A 57 16.63 18.86 -12.45
CA ASN A 57 16.75 18.33 -11.09
C ASN A 57 17.37 19.40 -10.19
N GLU A 58 16.95 19.46 -8.93
CA GLU A 58 17.41 20.47 -7.95
C GLU A 58 16.98 21.92 -8.23
N ALA A 59 16.21 22.19 -9.29
CA ALA A 59 15.64 23.53 -9.55
C ALA A 59 14.60 24.01 -8.50
N GLY A 60 14.37 23.22 -7.45
CA GLY A 60 13.51 23.57 -6.31
C GLY A 60 12.01 23.29 -6.50
N LYS A 61 11.64 22.34 -7.38
CA LYS A 61 10.23 21.92 -7.58
C LYS A 61 9.61 21.33 -6.31
N SER A 62 10.33 20.44 -5.64
CA SER A 62 9.91 19.85 -4.35
C SER A 62 9.85 20.92 -3.25
N ALA A 63 10.77 21.88 -3.27
CA ALA A 63 10.77 23.02 -2.34
C ALA A 63 9.54 23.92 -2.52
N LEU A 64 9.05 24.12 -3.76
CA LEU A 64 7.81 24.86 -4.02
C LEU A 64 6.58 24.16 -3.41
N ARG A 65 6.52 22.83 -3.49
CA ARG A 65 5.48 22.03 -2.83
C ARG A 65 5.57 22.16 -1.31
N ALA A 66 6.78 22.04 -0.76
CA ALA A 66 7.00 22.16 0.67
C ALA A 66 6.61 23.54 1.20
N PHE A 67 6.91 24.61 0.45
CA PHE A 67 6.51 25.97 0.75
C PHE A 67 4.99 26.12 0.92
N MET A 68 4.21 25.59 -0.04
CA MET A 68 2.74 25.64 0.06
C MET A 68 2.22 24.94 1.33
N ARG A 69 2.80 23.79 1.68
CA ARG A 69 2.43 23.07 2.92
C ARG A 69 2.73 23.90 4.15
N VAL A 70 3.96 24.42 4.28
CA VAL A 70 4.36 25.10 5.53
C VAL A 70 3.62 26.41 5.75
N VAL A 71 3.25 27.14 4.70
CA VAL A 71 2.45 28.37 4.87
C VAL A 71 1.02 28.04 5.30
N LEU A 72 0.42 26.98 4.75
CA LEU A 72 -0.96 26.59 5.08
C LEU A 72 -1.08 25.87 6.43
N PHE A 73 -0.11 25.04 6.82
CA PHE A 73 -0.23 24.14 7.99
C PHE A 73 0.86 24.34 9.06
N GLY A 74 1.85 25.17 8.79
CA GLY A 74 2.93 25.50 9.71
C GLY A 74 4.23 24.73 9.48
N PHE A 75 5.30 25.25 10.08
CA PHE A 75 6.63 24.68 10.01
C PHE A 75 6.76 23.41 10.87
N PRO A 76 7.36 22.32 10.35
CA PRO A 76 7.53 21.08 11.09
C PRO A 76 8.51 21.27 12.26
N ARG A 77 8.37 20.47 13.32
CA ARG A 77 9.31 20.48 14.45
C ARG A 77 10.50 19.57 14.14
N ARG A 78 11.69 19.91 14.66
CA ARG A 78 12.96 19.14 14.53
C ARG A 78 12.93 17.65 14.92
N ARG A 79 11.84 17.13 15.48
CA ARG A 79 11.70 15.73 15.95
C ARG A 79 10.51 15.01 15.32
N THR A 80 9.99 15.53 14.21
CA THR A 80 8.88 14.95 13.46
C THR A 80 9.43 14.34 12.18
N GLU A 81 8.86 13.22 11.74
CA GLU A 81 9.25 12.56 10.48
C GLU A 81 9.14 13.53 9.28
N ASP A 82 8.12 14.40 9.27
CA ASP A 82 7.91 15.47 8.29
C ASP A 82 9.01 16.55 8.22
N HIS A 83 9.95 16.58 9.17
CA HIS A 83 10.94 17.65 9.20
C HIS A 83 11.84 17.62 7.97
N ASP A 84 12.31 16.44 7.56
CA ASP A 84 13.29 16.31 6.48
C ASP A 84 12.67 16.59 5.10
N ASP A 85 11.35 16.41 4.96
CA ASP A 85 10.63 16.62 3.69
C ASP A 85 10.15 18.06 3.49
N TYR A 86 9.89 18.80 4.59
CA TYR A 86 9.22 20.10 4.54
C TYR A 86 10.03 21.25 5.16
N TYR A 87 11.13 20.96 5.87
CA TYR A 87 12.02 22.00 6.39
C TYR A 87 13.15 22.30 5.40
N TYR A 88 13.20 23.55 4.93
CA TYR A 88 14.29 24.04 4.08
C TYR A 88 14.96 25.22 4.79
N GLU A 89 16.24 25.07 5.09
CA GLU A 89 17.00 26.09 5.81
C GLU A 89 17.08 27.38 4.97
N PRO A 90 16.62 28.54 5.50
CA PRO A 90 16.61 29.79 4.76
C PRO A 90 18.02 30.33 4.52
N ALA A 91 18.26 30.86 3.32
CA ALA A 91 19.56 31.39 2.93
C ALA A 91 19.96 32.71 3.65
N LEU A 92 18.98 33.46 4.17
CA LEU A 92 19.22 34.68 4.95
C LEU A 92 18.89 34.51 6.44
N PRO A 93 19.60 35.23 7.33
CA PRO A 93 19.21 35.36 8.74
C PRO A 93 17.81 35.97 8.86
N GLY A 94 17.00 35.49 9.80
CA GLY A 94 15.64 36.01 10.05
C GLY A 94 14.53 34.95 10.07
N GLY A 95 14.88 33.68 9.83
CA GLY A 95 13.92 32.57 9.79
C GLY A 95 13.16 32.50 8.47
N ALA A 96 12.49 31.38 8.24
CA ALA A 96 11.77 31.16 7.00
C ALA A 96 10.41 31.91 6.99
N ALA A 97 10.03 32.53 5.87
CA ALA A 97 8.77 33.26 5.75
C ALA A 97 8.25 33.35 4.31
N GLY A 98 6.95 33.55 4.15
CA GLY A 98 6.34 33.88 2.86
C GLY A 98 4.81 33.91 2.88
N SER A 99 4.24 34.23 1.72
CA SER A 99 2.80 34.38 1.49
C SER A 99 2.25 33.41 0.43
N VAL A 100 1.03 32.94 0.65
CA VAL A 100 0.19 32.29 -0.36
C VAL A 100 -1.03 33.16 -0.60
N HIS A 101 -1.24 33.58 -1.85
CA HIS A 101 -2.42 34.32 -2.28
C HIS A 101 -3.48 33.35 -2.75
N ILE A 102 -4.69 33.53 -2.25
CA ILE A 102 -5.84 32.69 -2.57
C ILE A 102 -7.06 33.53 -2.94
N GLU A 103 -7.99 32.91 -3.64
CA GLU A 103 -9.35 33.40 -3.84
C GLU A 103 -10.33 32.36 -3.28
N ASP A 104 -11.38 32.81 -2.61
CA ASP A 104 -12.45 31.94 -2.11
C ASP A 104 -13.52 31.64 -3.18
N SER A 105 -14.58 30.93 -2.81
CA SER A 105 -15.67 30.60 -3.74
C SER A 105 -16.46 31.80 -4.25
N SER A 106 -16.38 32.94 -3.56
CA SER A 106 -17.00 34.20 -3.93
C SER A 106 -16.10 35.04 -4.85
N GLY A 107 -14.83 34.64 -5.00
CA GLY A 107 -13.79 35.36 -5.73
C GLY A 107 -13.10 36.43 -4.89
N ASP A 108 -13.27 36.41 -3.56
CA ASP A 108 -12.65 37.37 -2.65
C ASP A 108 -11.17 37.02 -2.44
N PRO A 109 -10.24 37.99 -2.60
CA PRO A 109 -8.82 37.74 -2.45
C PRO A 109 -8.37 37.76 -0.99
N TYR A 110 -7.52 36.80 -0.64
CA TYR A 110 -6.83 36.73 0.65
C TYR A 110 -5.35 36.45 0.46
N VAL A 111 -4.54 36.95 1.38
CA VAL A 111 -3.10 36.72 1.46
C VAL A 111 -2.81 36.06 2.80
N ILE A 112 -2.32 34.83 2.76
CA ILE A 112 -1.93 34.06 3.95
C ILE A 112 -0.42 34.19 4.10
N HIS A 113 0.04 35.01 5.04
CA HIS A 113 1.46 35.16 5.37
C HIS A 113 1.80 34.35 6.62
N ARG A 114 2.90 33.58 6.58
CA ARG A 114 3.41 32.84 7.74
C ARG A 114 4.92 33.00 7.86
N ALA A 115 5.39 33.17 9.09
CA ALA A 115 6.81 33.21 9.44
C ALA A 115 7.17 32.10 10.43
N GLU A 116 8.39 31.60 10.37
CA GLU A 116 8.92 30.55 11.26
C GLU A 116 8.88 31.01 12.73
N GLY A 117 8.44 30.12 13.62
CA GLY A 117 8.28 30.47 15.03
C GLY A 117 7.64 29.38 15.88
N ILE A 118 7.29 29.74 17.12
CA ILE A 118 6.73 28.83 18.12
C ILE A 118 5.42 28.21 17.59
N ARG A 119 5.24 26.89 17.81
CA ARG A 119 4.07 26.11 17.36
C ARG A 119 3.81 26.16 15.84
N GLY A 120 4.86 26.17 15.03
CA GLY A 120 4.75 26.12 13.56
C GLY A 120 4.62 27.49 12.90
N GLY A 121 4.82 28.57 13.66
CA GLY A 121 4.93 29.92 13.13
C GLY A 121 3.62 30.72 13.14
N PRO A 122 3.61 32.01 13.53
CA PRO A 122 2.41 32.83 13.49
C PRO A 122 1.91 33.02 12.05
N VAL A 123 0.59 32.92 11.85
CA VAL A 123 -0.07 33.22 10.58
C VAL A 123 -0.84 34.53 10.65
N THR A 124 -0.73 35.33 9.61
CA THR A 124 -1.51 36.55 9.41
C THR A 124 -2.21 36.47 8.07
N ILE A 125 -3.52 36.74 8.06
CA ILE A 125 -4.33 36.77 6.86
C ILE A 125 -4.80 38.19 6.63
N SER A 126 -4.58 38.70 5.43
CA SER A 126 -5.05 40.01 4.99
C SER A 126 -5.86 39.90 3.69
N GLY A 127 -6.89 40.73 3.50
CA GLY A 127 -7.72 40.67 2.29
C GLY A 127 -9.10 41.28 2.49
N THR A 128 -10.15 40.63 1.97
CA THR A 128 -11.54 41.03 2.22
C THR A 128 -11.90 41.02 3.71
N ARG A 129 -11.23 40.16 4.49
CA ARG A 129 -11.30 40.13 5.96
C ARG A 129 -9.93 39.76 6.52
N ASP A 130 -9.49 40.50 7.53
CA ASP A 130 -8.23 40.20 8.21
C ASP A 130 -8.45 39.19 9.34
N GLY A 131 -7.46 38.34 9.58
CA GLY A 131 -7.54 37.31 10.61
C GLY A 131 -6.24 36.53 10.84
N GLY A 132 -6.35 35.44 11.58
CA GLY A 132 -5.25 34.51 11.86
C GLY A 132 -5.70 33.07 11.68
N GLU A 133 -5.31 32.19 12.61
CA GLU A 133 -5.51 30.73 12.48
C GLU A 133 -6.99 30.30 12.36
N ASP A 134 -7.92 31.02 12.99
CA ASP A 134 -9.36 30.68 12.91
C ASP A 134 -9.94 30.97 11.52
N LEU A 135 -9.51 32.09 10.90
CA LEU A 135 -9.87 32.44 9.53
C LEU A 135 -9.20 31.50 8.53
N LEU A 136 -7.96 31.07 8.81
CA LEU A 136 -7.27 30.09 7.98
C LEU A 136 -8.07 28.78 7.88
N ARG A 137 -8.55 28.27 9.02
CA ARG A 137 -9.36 27.04 9.06
C ARG A 137 -10.66 27.16 8.27
N GLU A 138 -11.29 28.34 8.27
CA GLU A 138 -12.48 28.62 7.45
C GLU A 138 -12.14 28.58 5.95
N LEU A 139 -11.05 29.26 5.54
CA LEU A 139 -10.62 29.39 4.14
C LEU A 139 -10.16 28.07 3.53
N ILE A 140 -9.47 27.22 4.30
CA ILE A 140 -9.06 25.87 3.84
C ILE A 140 -10.16 24.81 4.00
N GLY A 141 -11.36 25.21 4.46
CA GLY A 141 -12.52 24.32 4.55
C GLY A 141 -12.40 23.21 5.60
N GLY A 142 -11.64 23.43 6.67
CA GLY A 142 -11.44 22.45 7.75
C GLY A 142 -10.52 21.28 7.39
N VAL A 143 -9.79 21.38 6.26
CA VAL A 143 -8.73 20.43 5.90
C VAL A 143 -7.61 20.50 6.94
N ASP A 144 -7.21 19.34 7.48
CA ASP A 144 -6.03 19.24 8.34
C ASP A 144 -4.77 18.88 7.52
N ASP A 145 -3.61 19.00 8.15
CA ASP A 145 -2.31 18.77 7.53
C ASP A 145 -2.18 17.34 6.96
N ALA A 146 -2.65 16.35 7.72
CA ALA A 146 -2.64 14.96 7.30
C ALA A 146 -3.51 14.74 6.05
N PHE A 147 -4.70 15.32 5.99
CA PHE A 147 -5.58 15.23 4.83
C PHE A 147 -4.98 15.93 3.60
N TYR A 148 -4.35 17.09 3.78
CA TYR A 148 -3.71 17.81 2.70
C TYR A 148 -2.60 16.99 2.03
N GLN A 149 -1.72 16.37 2.82
CA GLN A 149 -0.63 15.54 2.30
C GLN A 149 -1.16 14.32 1.54
N ASN A 150 -2.13 13.60 2.12
CA ASN A 150 -2.62 12.33 1.55
C ASN A 150 -3.54 12.49 0.33
N VAL A 151 -4.22 13.63 0.18
CA VAL A 151 -5.26 13.81 -0.87
C VAL A 151 -4.91 14.91 -1.87
N PHE A 152 -4.32 16.02 -1.42
CA PHE A 152 -4.07 17.19 -2.27
C PHE A 152 -2.60 17.36 -2.67
N SER A 153 -1.65 16.75 -1.97
CA SER A 153 -0.21 16.93 -2.18
C SER A 153 0.54 15.59 -2.21
N ILE A 154 0.27 14.78 -3.23
CA ILE A 154 0.91 13.48 -3.40
C ILE A 154 2.40 13.65 -3.78
N SER A 155 3.29 13.03 -3.01
CA SER A 155 4.73 13.01 -3.29
C SER A 155 5.19 11.85 -4.18
N LEU A 156 6.43 11.92 -4.71
CA LEU A 156 7.00 10.85 -5.53
C LEU A 156 7.27 9.59 -4.69
N THR A 157 7.70 9.75 -3.44
CA THR A 157 7.89 8.67 -2.48
C THR A 157 6.56 8.05 -2.04
N GLU A 158 5.51 8.85 -1.90
CA GLU A 158 4.15 8.33 -1.68
C GLU A 158 3.64 7.56 -2.90
N LEU A 159 3.82 8.08 -4.12
CA LEU A 159 3.51 7.39 -5.39
C LEU A 159 4.17 6.01 -5.48
N GLN A 160 5.40 5.88 -5.00
CA GLN A 160 6.10 4.58 -4.91
C GLN A 160 5.50 3.67 -3.83
N SER A 161 5.06 4.23 -2.68
CA SER A 161 4.35 3.43 -1.66
C SER A 161 2.93 3.00 -2.06
N PHE A 162 2.33 3.64 -3.08
CA PHE A 162 1.04 3.25 -3.65
C PHE A 162 1.14 1.97 -4.50
N GLU A 163 2.34 1.60 -4.98
CA GLU A 163 2.58 0.38 -5.77
C GLU A 163 2.55 -0.90 -4.89
N ASP A 164 2.88 -0.78 -3.60
CA ASP A 164 2.89 -1.88 -2.63
C ASP A 164 1.52 -2.24 -2.01
N LEU A 165 0.46 -1.43 -2.24
CA LEU A 165 -0.83 -1.55 -1.55
C LEU A 165 -1.95 -2.04 -2.49
N GLY A 166 -2.58 -3.17 -2.14
CA GLY A 166 -3.64 -3.79 -2.95
C GLY A 166 -4.89 -2.89 -3.14
N ARG A 167 -5.59 -3.03 -4.28
CA ARG A 167 -6.72 -2.19 -4.73
C ARG A 167 -7.84 -1.92 -3.70
N GLY A 168 -8.02 -2.80 -2.71
CA GLY A 168 -8.99 -2.62 -1.61
C GLY A 168 -8.58 -1.54 -0.60
N GLU A 169 -7.29 -1.36 -0.39
CA GLU A 169 -6.70 -0.45 0.61
C GLU A 169 -6.66 1.00 0.11
N ILE A 170 -6.51 1.18 -1.21
CA ILE A 170 -6.55 2.47 -1.90
C ILE A 170 -7.96 3.09 -1.85
N THR A 171 -8.98 2.27 -2.11
CA THR A 171 -10.39 2.72 -2.05
C THR A 171 -10.75 3.04 -0.60
N GLU A 172 -10.33 2.22 0.37
CA GLU A 172 -10.61 2.44 1.79
C GLU A 172 -9.88 3.68 2.36
N ARG A 173 -8.66 4.01 1.90
CA ARG A 173 -7.94 5.25 2.27
C ARG A 173 -8.57 6.52 1.70
N ILE A 174 -9.04 6.50 0.45
CA ILE A 174 -9.76 7.64 -0.16
C ILE A 174 -11.11 7.85 0.55
N TYR A 175 -11.82 6.77 0.91
CA TYR A 175 -13.08 6.84 1.65
C TYR A 175 -12.90 7.28 3.12
N SER A 176 -11.84 6.86 3.80
CA SER A 176 -11.55 7.27 5.19
C SER A 176 -11.04 8.71 5.28
N ALA A 177 -10.28 9.17 4.29
CA ALA A 177 -9.96 10.58 4.13
C ALA A 177 -11.24 11.41 3.96
N GLY A 178 -12.18 11.00 3.10
CA GLY A 178 -13.47 11.68 2.91
C GLY A 178 -14.37 11.74 4.16
N LEU A 179 -14.05 10.97 5.20
CA LEU A 179 -14.76 10.93 6.48
C LEU A 179 -14.03 11.64 7.63
N GLY A 180 -12.85 12.23 7.38
CA GLY A 180 -12.08 12.99 8.38
C GLY A 180 -11.46 12.13 9.49
N ILE A 181 -11.32 10.82 9.28
CA ILE A 181 -10.68 9.90 10.22
C ILE A 181 -9.35 9.48 9.60
N GLY A 182 -8.30 10.24 9.89
CA GLY A 182 -6.95 9.98 9.39
C GLY A 182 -6.44 8.58 9.77
N ASN A 183 -5.85 7.90 8.80
CA ASN A 183 -4.96 6.73 8.88
C ASN A 183 -5.34 5.54 9.78
N ILE A 184 -6.63 5.37 10.10
CA ILE A 184 -7.10 4.28 10.96
C ILE A 184 -7.95 3.30 10.12
N SER A 185 -7.39 2.13 9.80
CA SER A 185 -8.20 1.01 9.33
C SER A 185 -9.17 0.59 10.44
N LEU A 186 -10.47 0.72 10.18
CA LEU A 186 -11.52 0.35 11.14
C LEU A 186 -11.43 -1.15 11.51
N ARG A 187 -11.03 -1.99 10.54
CA ARG A 187 -10.78 -3.41 10.74
C ARG A 187 -9.55 -3.67 11.60
N GLU A 188 -8.46 -2.95 11.38
CA GLU A 188 -7.24 -3.08 12.17
C GLU A 188 -7.46 -2.57 13.61
N VAL A 189 -8.27 -1.54 13.82
CA VAL A 189 -8.65 -1.09 15.17
C VAL A 189 -9.56 -2.09 15.86
N THR A 190 -10.53 -2.68 15.14
CA THR A 190 -11.41 -3.71 15.71
C THR A 190 -10.62 -4.98 16.05
N ARG A 191 -9.71 -5.42 15.16
CA ARG A 191 -8.81 -6.56 15.39
C ARG A 191 -7.82 -6.29 16.53
N ARG A 192 -7.19 -5.10 16.57
CA ARG A 192 -6.28 -4.70 17.66
C ARG A 192 -7.03 -4.54 18.98
N LEU A 193 -8.29 -4.10 18.98
CA LEU A 193 -9.14 -4.04 20.17
C LEU A 193 -9.48 -5.44 20.65
N ASP A 194 -9.91 -6.36 19.77
CA ASP A 194 -10.22 -7.75 20.14
C ASP A 194 -8.97 -8.52 20.60
N GLU A 195 -7.82 -8.32 19.95
CA GLU A 195 -6.54 -8.89 20.37
C GLU A 195 -6.03 -8.31 21.69
N ARG A 196 -6.22 -7.01 21.94
CA ARG A 196 -5.88 -6.40 23.24
C ARG A 196 -6.83 -6.86 24.32
N ILE A 197 -8.14 -6.85 24.09
CA ILE A 197 -9.17 -7.28 25.05
C ILE A 197 -9.00 -8.77 25.41
N SER A 198 -8.61 -9.62 24.46
CA SER A 198 -8.32 -11.03 24.72
C SER A 198 -7.01 -11.25 25.49
N LYS A 199 -5.97 -10.43 25.26
CA LYS A 199 -4.72 -10.44 26.05
C LYS A 199 -4.93 -9.93 27.48
N PHE A 200 -5.81 -8.95 27.70
CA PHE A 200 -6.13 -8.44 29.04
C PHE A 200 -7.05 -9.37 29.86
N ARG A 201 -7.74 -10.33 29.22
CA ARG A 201 -8.67 -11.25 29.89
C ARG A 201 -8.05 -12.52 30.48
N ARG A 202 -6.79 -12.85 30.15
CA ARG A 202 -6.12 -14.04 30.69
C ARG A 202 -5.22 -13.70 31.88
N VAL A 203 -5.77 -13.96 33.07
CA VAL A 203 -5.09 -14.38 34.30
C VAL A 203 -3.96 -13.47 34.81
N ARG A 204 -4.29 -12.62 35.79
CA ARG A 204 -3.55 -12.10 36.99
C ARG A 204 -2.02 -12.27 37.14
N SER A 205 -1.23 -12.34 36.08
CA SER A 205 0.25 -12.42 36.09
C SER A 205 0.78 -12.27 34.66
N GLY A 206 0.95 -11.05 34.15
CA GLY A 206 1.62 -10.86 32.86
C GLY A 206 1.93 -9.42 32.49
N SER A 207 3.09 -9.26 31.84
CA SER A 207 3.61 -8.23 30.92
C SER A 207 3.33 -6.75 31.22
N LEU A 208 2.11 -6.34 31.56
CA LEU A 208 1.78 -4.95 31.87
C LEU A 208 2.46 -4.49 33.18
N PHE A 209 2.53 -5.37 34.19
CA PHE A 209 3.20 -5.06 35.45
C PHE A 209 4.72 -4.98 35.27
N ASP A 210 5.28 -5.84 34.42
CA ASP A 210 6.70 -5.83 34.07
C ASP A 210 7.03 -4.59 33.23
N LEU A 211 6.19 -4.24 32.26
CA LEU A 211 6.36 -3.06 31.42
C LEU A 211 6.18 -1.75 32.22
N GLU A 212 5.28 -1.74 33.21
CA GLU A 212 5.13 -0.59 34.13
C GLU A 212 6.38 -0.44 35.02
N LYS A 213 6.95 -1.56 35.47
CA LYS A 213 8.19 -1.58 36.24
C LYS A 213 9.38 -1.11 35.40
N ASP A 214 9.52 -1.61 34.18
CA ASP A 214 10.60 -1.23 33.26
C ASP A 214 10.51 0.25 32.86
N LEU A 215 9.28 0.74 32.61
CA LEU A 215 9.03 2.14 32.29
C LEU A 215 9.29 3.07 33.48
N ARG A 216 9.06 2.59 34.71
CA ARG A 216 9.45 3.33 35.93
C ARG A 216 10.96 3.41 36.07
N GLN A 217 11.66 2.29 35.86
CA GLN A 217 13.11 2.20 35.95
C GLN A 217 13.81 3.05 34.88
N ALA A 218 13.30 3.06 33.64
CA ALA A 218 13.81 3.90 32.56
C ALA A 218 13.58 5.40 32.82
N ARG A 219 12.47 5.78 33.46
CA ARG A 219 12.20 7.17 33.87
C ARG A 219 13.12 7.64 34.98
N GLU A 220 13.46 6.75 35.91
CA GLU A 220 14.38 7.04 37.02
C GLU A 220 15.80 7.26 36.49
N GLN A 221 16.26 6.39 35.58
CA GLN A 221 17.54 6.57 34.87
C GLN A 221 17.57 7.84 34.01
N LEU A 222 16.47 8.18 33.33
CA LEU A 222 16.36 9.42 32.55
C LEU A 222 16.48 10.66 33.44
N ASN A 223 15.89 10.62 34.65
CA ASN A 223 15.98 11.72 35.60
C ASN A 223 17.38 11.83 36.24
N GLU A 224 18.06 10.72 36.54
CA GLU A 224 19.47 10.73 36.95
C GLU A 224 20.35 11.37 35.88
N ARG A 225 20.24 10.94 34.62
CA ARG A 225 20.99 11.52 33.49
C ARG A 225 20.69 13.01 33.27
N ARG A 226 19.44 13.43 33.46
CA ARG A 226 19.06 14.86 33.42
C ARG A 226 19.64 15.66 34.58
N SER A 227 19.74 15.06 35.77
CA SER A 227 20.40 15.68 36.92
C SER A 227 21.91 15.81 36.72
N GLU A 228 22.55 14.84 36.05
CA GLU A 228 23.96 14.91 35.64
C GLU A 228 24.20 16.03 34.61
N LEU A 229 23.27 16.21 33.65
CA LEU A 229 23.32 17.29 32.66
C LEU A 229 23.10 18.69 33.28
N ALA A 230 22.28 18.82 34.33
CA ALA A 230 22.13 20.09 35.04
C ALA A 230 23.43 20.51 35.76
N GLY A 231 24.29 19.55 36.13
CA GLY A 231 25.62 19.82 36.64
C GLY A 231 26.57 20.36 35.56
N TYR A 232 26.36 20.02 34.29
CA TYR A 232 27.16 20.50 33.17
C TYR A 232 27.01 22.00 32.95
N ASP A 233 25.78 22.54 33.05
CA ASP A 233 25.55 23.99 32.91
C ASP A 233 26.25 24.78 34.04
N HIS A 234 26.19 24.28 35.28
CA HIS A 234 26.90 24.88 36.42
C HIS A 234 28.42 24.80 36.25
N LEU A 235 28.96 23.65 35.83
CA LEU A 235 30.40 23.51 35.55
C LEU A 235 30.84 24.40 34.38
N SER A 236 30.01 24.55 33.35
CA SER A 236 30.31 25.40 32.20
C SER A 236 30.32 26.88 32.58
N ASP A 237 29.43 27.32 33.47
CA ASP A 237 29.45 28.69 34.00
C ASP A 237 30.63 28.93 34.94
N GLU A 238 30.97 27.95 35.78
CA GLU A 238 32.14 28.02 36.66
C GLU A 238 33.45 28.07 35.87
N LEU A 239 33.56 27.26 34.79
CA LEU A 239 34.68 27.30 33.85
C LEU A 239 34.80 28.67 33.18
N ARG A 240 33.69 29.25 32.70
CA ARG A 240 33.66 30.58 32.09
C ARG A 240 34.07 31.68 33.07
N ILE A 241 33.66 31.59 34.34
CA ILE A 241 34.09 32.53 35.39
C ILE A 241 35.59 32.38 35.67
N LEU A 242 36.09 31.15 35.76
CA LEU A 242 37.51 30.85 35.96
C LEU A 242 38.37 31.32 34.79
N GLU A 243 37.91 31.15 33.55
CA GLU A 243 38.59 31.66 32.34
C GLU A 243 38.68 33.19 32.35
N ASN A 244 37.57 33.87 32.63
CA ASN A 244 37.56 35.34 32.73
C ASN A 244 38.48 35.84 33.86
N THR A 245 38.51 35.16 35.02
CA THR A 245 39.42 35.53 36.12
C THR A 245 40.87 35.22 35.80
N ALA A 246 41.16 34.14 35.08
CA ALA A 246 42.50 33.84 34.60
C ALA A 246 42.98 34.90 33.60
N GLU A 247 42.11 35.36 32.69
CA GLU A 247 42.41 36.42 31.73
C GLU A 247 42.66 37.77 32.42
N GLU A 248 41.80 38.14 33.38
CA GLU A 248 41.97 39.32 34.25
C GLU A 248 43.31 39.27 35.00
N LEU A 249 43.61 38.16 35.69
CA LEU A 249 44.86 37.97 36.44
C LEU A 249 46.08 38.00 35.52
N ASN A 250 45.98 37.43 34.31
CA ASN A 250 47.06 37.46 33.34
C ASN A 250 47.29 38.88 32.79
N GLY A 251 46.22 39.66 32.61
CA GLY A 251 46.29 41.09 32.30
C GLY A 251 47.00 41.88 33.40
N GLN A 252 46.59 41.69 34.66
CA GLN A 252 47.24 42.32 35.82
C GLN A 252 48.72 41.92 35.94
N LEU A 253 49.03 40.65 35.72
CA LEU A 253 50.38 40.11 35.77
C LEU A 253 51.25 40.64 34.62
N THR A 254 50.67 40.88 33.45
CA THR A 254 51.34 41.56 32.32
C THR A 254 51.67 43.01 32.67
N ILE A 255 50.73 43.75 33.28
CA ILE A 255 50.96 45.12 33.74
C ILE A 255 52.05 45.16 34.84
N LEU A 256 51.98 44.25 35.81
CA LEU A 256 52.97 44.11 36.88
C LEU A 256 54.36 43.77 36.33
N ARG A 257 54.46 42.85 35.36
CA ARG A 257 55.72 42.52 34.67
C ARG A 257 56.26 43.70 33.88
N ALA A 258 55.40 44.42 33.15
CA ALA A 258 55.80 45.63 32.43
C ALA A 258 56.32 46.71 33.40
N ASN A 259 55.66 46.89 34.53
CA ASN A 259 56.10 47.80 35.59
C ASN A 259 57.40 47.36 36.25
N ALA A 260 57.55 46.07 36.57
CA ALA A 260 58.78 45.51 37.11
C ALA A 260 59.94 45.68 36.13
N THR A 261 59.72 45.38 34.85
CA THR A 261 60.70 45.60 33.78
C THR A 261 61.05 47.08 33.64
N ARG A 262 60.06 47.99 33.72
CA ARG A 262 60.28 49.44 33.70
C ARG A 262 61.12 49.90 34.89
N VAL A 263 60.77 49.47 36.10
CA VAL A 263 61.51 49.80 37.33
C VAL A 263 62.91 49.22 37.28
N GLN A 264 63.07 47.99 36.79
CA GLN A 264 64.37 47.35 36.63
C GLN A 264 65.23 48.08 35.61
N ARG A 265 64.70 48.46 34.44
CA ARG A 265 65.39 49.34 33.49
C ARG A 265 65.75 50.68 34.11
N LEU A 266 64.87 51.29 34.92
CA LEU A 266 65.18 52.53 35.62
C LEU A 266 66.29 52.35 36.67
N LEU A 267 66.36 51.20 37.34
CA LEU A 267 67.42 50.87 38.29
C LEU A 267 68.75 50.59 37.56
N GLU A 268 68.71 49.84 36.46
CA GLU A 268 69.84 49.56 35.58
C GLU A 268 70.38 50.86 34.97
N ILE A 269 69.52 51.80 34.57
CA ILE A 269 69.90 53.11 34.02
C ILE A 269 70.33 54.06 35.14
N ARG A 270 69.84 53.93 36.39
CA ARG A 270 70.17 54.86 37.48
C ARG A 270 71.66 54.93 37.76
N GLY A 271 72.37 53.81 37.78
CA GLY A 271 73.82 53.78 37.95
C GLY A 271 74.54 54.55 36.84
N PRO A 272 74.41 54.14 35.57
CA PRO A 272 74.93 54.83 34.40
C PRO A 272 74.48 56.29 34.29
N TRP A 273 73.26 56.65 34.68
CA TRP A 273 72.75 58.03 34.62
C TRP A 273 73.34 58.92 35.71
N LEU A 274 73.54 58.40 36.93
CA LEU A 274 74.26 59.12 37.98
C LEU A 274 75.74 59.31 37.61
N ILE A 275 76.35 58.30 36.98
CA ILE A 275 77.69 58.39 36.41
C ILE A 275 77.72 59.42 35.28
N HIS A 276 76.79 59.36 34.32
CA HIS A 276 76.67 60.31 33.22
C HIS A 276 76.46 61.74 33.72
N ARG A 277 75.64 61.95 34.75
CA ARG A 277 75.42 63.27 35.35
C ARG A 277 76.66 63.77 36.08
N ARG A 278 77.33 62.91 36.87
CA ARG A 278 78.62 63.24 37.49
C ARG A 278 79.67 63.57 36.43
N LEU A 279 79.78 62.76 35.38
CA LEU A 279 80.70 62.96 34.26
C LEU A 279 80.33 64.19 33.44
N GLN A 280 79.05 64.57 33.31
CA GLN A 280 78.62 65.82 32.68
C GLN A 280 78.97 67.03 33.53
N ASP A 281 78.79 66.95 34.84
CA ASP A 281 79.18 67.98 35.80
C ASP A 281 80.72 68.13 35.78
N GLU A 282 81.48 67.02 35.74
CA GLU A 282 82.94 66.99 35.57
C GLU A 282 83.38 67.47 34.17
N LEU A 283 82.65 67.15 33.09
CA LEU A 283 82.93 67.62 31.72
C LEU A 283 82.71 69.13 31.56
N GLN A 284 81.77 69.73 32.30
CA GLN A 284 81.57 71.19 32.30
C GLN A 284 82.70 71.92 33.05
N GLU A 285 83.45 71.22 33.90
CA GLU A 285 84.57 71.76 34.69
C GLU A 285 85.96 71.47 34.08
N LEU A 286 86.05 70.69 33.00
CA LEU A 286 87.32 70.29 32.38
C LEU A 286 87.72 71.17 31.18
N PRO A 287 88.99 71.63 31.07
CA PRO A 287 89.49 72.30 29.88
C PRO A 287 89.67 71.32 28.72
N ALA A 288 89.51 71.81 27.48
CA ALA A 288 89.75 71.06 26.26
C ALA A 288 91.26 70.81 26.06
N ASP A 289 91.77 69.70 26.59
CA ASP A 289 93.05 69.14 26.16
C ASP A 289 92.93 67.62 26.03
N ASN A 290 93.27 67.14 24.83
CA ASN A 290 93.31 65.73 24.45
C ASN A 290 94.51 65.05 25.13
N ALA A 291 94.30 64.58 26.37
CA ALA A 291 95.19 63.62 27.02
C ALA A 291 94.46 62.29 27.17
N ILE A 292 95.19 61.19 26.96
CA ILE A 292 94.71 59.81 27.11
C ILE A 292 93.94 59.69 28.44
N PRO A 293 92.69 59.19 28.44
CA PRO A 293 91.88 59.07 29.67
C PRO A 293 92.57 58.19 30.71
N ALA A 294 92.50 58.56 32.00
CA ALA A 294 93.09 57.78 33.09
C ALA A 294 92.51 56.35 33.22
N ASP A 295 91.34 56.10 32.63
CA ASP A 295 90.62 54.82 32.54
C ASP A 295 90.79 54.12 31.18
N GLY A 296 91.79 54.49 30.37
CA GLY A 296 92.00 53.95 29.03
C GLY A 296 92.13 52.42 28.97
N ILE A 297 92.80 51.81 29.96
CA ILE A 297 92.96 50.35 30.05
C ILE A 297 91.62 49.68 30.34
N ASP A 298 90.82 50.22 31.27
CA ASP A 298 89.49 49.68 31.59
C ASP A 298 88.54 49.75 30.39
N ARG A 299 88.64 50.81 29.58
CA ARG A 299 87.87 50.96 28.34
C ARG A 299 88.33 49.96 27.26
N LEU A 300 89.63 49.78 27.08
CA LEU A 300 90.19 48.77 26.18
C LEU A 300 89.69 47.37 26.57
N ASP A 301 89.78 47.02 27.86
CA ASP A 301 89.32 45.73 28.39
C ASP A 301 87.79 45.55 28.26
N SER A 302 87.00 46.63 28.27
CA SER A 302 85.56 46.56 28.01
C SER A 302 85.25 46.28 26.54
N PHE A 303 85.90 47.00 25.60
CA PHE A 303 85.69 46.78 24.17
C PHE A 303 86.20 45.41 23.70
N GLU A 304 87.30 44.89 24.26
CA GLU A 304 87.76 43.53 23.95
C GLU A 304 86.78 42.47 24.45
N ARG A 305 86.21 42.65 25.65
CA ARG A 305 85.18 41.74 26.19
C ARG A 305 83.90 41.79 25.36
N ASP A 306 83.45 42.97 24.98
CA ASP A 306 82.26 43.15 24.15
C ASP A 306 82.48 42.53 22.76
N SER A 307 83.62 42.81 22.12
CA SER A 307 84.00 42.22 20.82
C SER A 307 84.04 40.68 20.85
N LEU A 308 84.62 40.09 21.91
CA LEU A 308 84.64 38.64 22.09
C LEU A 308 83.23 38.07 22.34
N GLY A 309 82.40 38.79 23.11
CA GLY A 309 81.01 38.41 23.36
C GLY A 309 80.16 38.45 22.09
N GLU A 310 80.30 39.49 21.28
CA GLU A 310 79.60 39.69 20.00
C GLU A 310 80.04 38.64 18.97
N GLU A 311 81.34 38.35 18.85
CA GLU A 311 81.85 37.28 17.98
C GLU A 311 81.35 35.89 18.40
N SER A 312 81.30 35.61 19.71
CA SER A 312 80.75 34.35 20.22
C SER A 312 79.25 34.23 19.92
N GLN A 313 78.48 35.31 20.05
CA GLN A 313 77.03 35.31 19.75
C GLN A 313 76.77 35.13 18.26
N ILE A 314 77.56 35.77 17.39
CA ILE A 314 77.49 35.59 15.93
C ILE A 314 77.80 34.13 15.53
N SER A 315 78.87 33.56 16.06
CA SER A 315 79.28 32.18 15.75
C SER A 315 78.20 31.16 16.17
N GLU A 316 77.67 31.31 17.38
CA GLU A 316 76.63 30.42 17.90
C GLU A 316 75.30 30.58 17.14
N GLY A 317 74.90 31.82 16.83
CA GLY A 317 73.69 32.07 16.03
C GLY A 317 73.81 31.53 14.60
N ASP A 318 74.97 31.69 13.95
CA ASP A 318 75.23 31.13 12.61
C ASP A 318 75.21 29.58 12.63
N ARG A 319 75.65 28.94 13.73
CA ARG A 319 75.54 27.49 13.93
C ARG A 319 74.08 27.05 14.01
N VAL A 320 73.26 27.74 14.82
CA VAL A 320 71.84 27.43 14.96
C VAL A 320 71.08 27.68 13.64
N ASP A 321 71.42 28.73 12.89
CA ASP A 321 70.81 29.01 11.60
C ASP A 321 71.09 27.94 10.55
N ARG A 322 72.34 27.44 10.47
CA ARG A 322 72.68 26.29 9.60
C ARG A 322 71.89 25.03 9.98
N GLU A 323 71.68 24.81 11.28
CA GLU A 323 70.85 23.70 11.75
C GLU A 323 69.38 23.88 11.37
N ARG A 324 68.84 25.11 11.42
CA ARG A 324 67.49 25.42 10.92
C ARG A 324 67.37 25.20 9.41
N GLU A 325 68.37 25.60 8.63
CA GLU A 325 68.39 25.38 7.18
C GLU A 325 68.41 23.87 6.84
N ARG A 326 69.18 23.08 7.59
CA ARG A 326 69.18 21.61 7.48
C ARG A 326 67.83 20.99 7.88
N GLN A 327 67.25 21.42 8.99
CA GLN A 327 65.91 20.97 9.39
C GLN A 327 64.86 21.33 8.35
N ALA A 328 64.99 22.48 7.69
CA ALA A 328 64.08 22.90 6.63
C ALA A 328 64.20 22.07 5.35
N SER A 329 65.40 21.56 5.02
CA SER A 329 65.61 20.67 3.87
C SER A 329 65.13 19.24 4.10
N ASP A 330 65.17 18.77 5.35
CA ASP A 330 64.83 17.38 5.70
C ASP A 330 63.30 17.18 5.91
N LEU A 331 62.50 18.24 5.83
CA LEU A 331 61.04 18.14 5.97
C LEU A 331 60.39 17.44 4.75
N PRO A 332 59.38 16.58 4.97
CA PRO A 332 58.74 15.80 3.91
C PRO A 332 57.77 16.68 3.10
N VAL A 333 58.32 17.52 2.22
CA VAL A 333 57.53 18.37 1.33
C VAL A 333 57.63 17.89 -0.12
N ILE A 334 56.51 17.40 -0.62
CA ILE A 334 56.32 17.01 -2.02
C ILE A 334 55.85 18.25 -2.82
N GLU A 335 56.72 18.83 -3.65
CA GLU A 335 56.40 20.06 -4.39
C GLU A 335 55.24 19.89 -5.40
N ALA A 336 55.05 18.69 -5.95
CA ALA A 336 53.92 18.38 -6.84
C ALA A 336 52.55 18.58 -6.17
N PHE A 337 52.45 18.34 -4.86
CA PHE A 337 51.22 18.55 -4.10
C PHE A 337 50.85 20.03 -3.99
N ALA A 338 51.83 20.93 -3.94
CA ALA A 338 51.58 22.36 -3.93
C ALA A 338 51.02 22.87 -5.28
N LEU A 339 51.44 22.25 -6.41
CA LEU A 339 50.94 22.57 -7.74
C LEU A 339 49.54 22.00 -8.01
N ARG A 340 49.18 20.90 -7.33
CA ARG A 340 47.92 20.16 -7.53
C ARG A 340 47.03 20.09 -6.29
N GLU A 341 47.08 21.10 -5.43
CA GLU A 341 46.35 21.12 -4.16
C GLU A 341 44.85 20.79 -4.32
N ASN A 342 44.20 21.37 -5.33
CA ASN A 342 42.76 21.14 -5.57
C ASN A 342 42.46 19.68 -5.94
N ASP A 343 43.33 19.05 -6.73
CA ASP A 343 43.17 17.67 -7.17
C ASP A 343 43.39 16.70 -6.01
N VAL A 344 44.41 16.96 -5.17
CA VAL A 344 44.68 16.18 -3.95
C VAL A 344 43.51 16.28 -2.98
N ARG A 345 43.00 17.48 -2.71
CA ARG A 345 41.81 17.68 -1.85
C ARG A 345 40.57 17.00 -2.43
N ARG A 346 40.38 17.06 -3.75
CA ARG A 346 39.26 16.38 -4.44
C ARG A 346 39.37 14.86 -4.37
N ALA A 347 40.58 14.30 -4.45
CA ALA A 347 40.79 12.87 -4.27
C ALA A 347 40.47 12.45 -2.83
N ILE A 348 41.03 13.15 -1.83
CA ILE A 348 40.82 12.85 -0.40
C ILE A 348 39.33 12.97 -0.03
N SER A 349 38.61 13.98 -0.52
CA SER A 349 37.18 14.14 -0.23
C SER A 349 36.30 13.01 -0.81
N ARG A 350 36.83 12.19 -1.72
CA ARG A 350 36.14 11.04 -2.31
C ARG A 350 36.38 9.74 -1.53
N ILE A 351 37.18 9.71 -0.46
CA ILE A 351 37.45 8.50 0.35
C ILE A 351 36.15 7.82 0.80
N ASP A 352 35.26 8.56 1.46
CA ASP A 352 33.99 8.02 1.97
C ASP A 352 33.12 7.45 0.86
N TYR A 353 33.05 8.15 -0.28
CA TYR A 353 32.30 7.70 -1.44
C TYR A 353 32.89 6.41 -2.01
N TYR A 354 34.20 6.40 -2.25
CA TYR A 354 34.91 5.26 -2.84
C TYR A 354 34.76 4.02 -1.96
N GLN A 355 34.94 4.17 -0.65
CA GLN A 355 34.76 3.09 0.31
C GLN A 355 33.33 2.53 0.27
N ARG A 356 32.32 3.40 0.31
CA ARG A 356 30.92 2.98 0.20
C ARG A 356 30.67 2.28 -1.12
N ALA A 357 31.08 2.86 -2.24
CA ALA A 357 30.89 2.29 -3.57
C ALA A 357 31.49 0.88 -3.70
N VAL A 358 32.71 0.65 -3.19
CA VAL A 358 33.36 -0.68 -3.19
C VAL A 358 32.58 -1.69 -2.35
N GLN A 359 32.01 -1.30 -1.21
CA GLN A 359 31.21 -2.18 -0.35
C GLN A 359 29.81 -2.43 -0.92
N ASP A 360 29.22 -1.40 -1.53
CA ASP A 360 27.82 -1.35 -1.93
C ASP A 360 27.56 -1.92 -3.32
N SER A 361 28.53 -1.82 -4.23
CA SER A 361 28.40 -2.29 -5.62
C SER A 361 28.10 -3.80 -5.71
N PRO A 362 28.87 -4.70 -5.05
CA PRO A 362 28.60 -6.13 -5.13
C PRO A 362 27.25 -6.52 -4.52
N ARG A 363 26.83 -5.83 -3.44
CA ARG A 363 25.53 -6.07 -2.79
C ARG A 363 24.37 -5.74 -3.73
N ARG A 364 24.46 -4.60 -4.42
CA ARG A 364 23.44 -4.15 -5.37
C ARG A 364 23.45 -4.95 -6.67
N GLU A 365 24.62 -5.41 -7.12
CA GLU A 365 24.73 -6.34 -8.24
C GLU A 365 24.02 -7.66 -7.93
N ALA A 366 24.28 -8.24 -6.76
CA ALA A 366 23.61 -9.47 -6.33
C ALA A 366 22.10 -9.29 -6.18
N GLU A 367 21.65 -8.14 -5.66
CA GLU A 367 20.23 -7.79 -5.56
C GLU A 367 19.58 -7.65 -6.95
N ALA A 368 20.23 -6.98 -7.90
CA ALA A 368 19.77 -6.88 -9.27
C ALA A 368 19.71 -8.25 -9.96
N ASP A 369 20.74 -9.09 -9.78
CA ASP A 369 20.78 -10.46 -10.31
C ASP A 369 19.65 -11.32 -9.71
N GLU A 370 19.38 -11.21 -8.41
CA GLU A 370 18.29 -11.93 -7.75
C GLU A 370 16.93 -11.53 -8.31
N ILE A 371 16.69 -10.22 -8.47
CA ILE A 371 15.45 -9.70 -9.05
C ILE A 371 15.31 -10.14 -10.51
N GLU A 372 16.35 -9.98 -11.34
CA GLU A 372 16.33 -10.40 -12.75
C GLU A 372 16.05 -11.89 -12.90
N ASN A 373 16.73 -12.73 -12.13
CA ASN A 373 16.52 -14.18 -12.14
C ASN A 373 15.13 -14.58 -11.58
N GLY A 374 14.61 -13.83 -10.61
CA GLY A 374 13.25 -13.99 -10.11
C GLY A 374 12.22 -13.67 -11.17
N VAL A 375 12.32 -12.49 -11.78
CA VAL A 375 11.42 -12.05 -12.85
C VAL A 375 11.49 -12.98 -14.06
N ALA A 376 12.67 -13.42 -14.48
CA ALA A 376 12.81 -14.37 -15.59
C ALA A 376 12.09 -15.69 -15.31
N ARG A 377 12.23 -16.26 -14.10
CA ARG A 377 11.49 -17.47 -13.70
C ARG A 377 9.99 -17.26 -13.69
N ASP A 378 9.53 -16.13 -13.16
CA ASP A 378 8.10 -15.81 -13.08
C ASP A 378 7.49 -15.58 -14.48
N LEU A 379 8.23 -14.96 -15.40
CA LEU A 379 7.82 -14.79 -16.80
C LEU A 379 7.79 -16.11 -17.57
N ASP A 380 8.78 -16.99 -17.37
CA ASP A 380 8.78 -18.34 -17.97
C ASP A 380 7.57 -19.17 -17.51
N ALA A 381 7.15 -19.02 -16.25
CA ALA A 381 5.95 -19.67 -15.71
C ALA A 381 4.65 -19.16 -16.37
N ILE A 382 4.62 -17.91 -16.84
CA ILE A 382 3.48 -17.33 -17.55
C ILE A 382 3.38 -17.89 -18.98
N GLY A 383 4.52 -18.01 -19.68
CA GLY A 383 4.56 -18.66 -20.99
C GLY A 383 5.87 -18.47 -21.76
N LEU A 384 6.07 -19.33 -22.78
CA LEU A 384 7.34 -19.57 -23.49
C LEU A 384 7.97 -18.39 -24.25
N ASN A 385 7.39 -17.20 -24.25
CA ASN A 385 7.88 -16.04 -25.00
C ASN A 385 7.74 -14.70 -24.25
N TRP A 386 7.60 -14.76 -22.92
CA TRP A 386 7.56 -13.57 -22.10
C TRP A 386 8.97 -13.14 -21.72
N THR A 387 9.35 -11.94 -22.15
CA THR A 387 10.60 -11.29 -21.78
C THR A 387 10.30 -10.04 -20.96
N ILE A 388 11.28 -9.56 -20.20
CA ILE A 388 11.20 -8.31 -19.46
C ILE A 388 10.72 -7.15 -20.35
N GLN A 389 11.30 -7.04 -21.55
CA GLN A 389 10.96 -5.98 -22.50
C GLN A 389 9.49 -6.08 -22.96
N ARG A 390 9.04 -7.29 -23.26
CA ARG A 390 7.66 -7.54 -23.70
C ARG A 390 6.64 -7.30 -22.58
N ALA A 391 6.98 -7.64 -21.34
CA ALA A 391 6.16 -7.33 -20.18
C ALA A 391 6.03 -5.81 -19.98
N GLY A 392 7.11 -5.05 -20.18
CA GLY A 392 7.10 -3.59 -20.11
C GLY A 392 6.28 -2.91 -21.22
N ASP A 393 6.20 -3.51 -22.41
CA ASP A 393 5.40 -3.01 -23.53
C ASP A 393 3.90 -3.33 -23.40
N PHE A 394 3.51 -4.16 -22.42
CA PHE A 394 2.13 -4.63 -22.25
C PHE A 394 1.25 -3.55 -21.57
N ASN A 395 0.66 -2.68 -22.39
CA ASN A 395 -0.16 -1.55 -21.91
C ASN A 395 -1.68 -1.83 -21.83
N GLU A 396 -2.16 -3.00 -22.27
CA GLU A 396 -3.60 -3.27 -22.48
C GLU A 396 -4.16 -4.33 -21.51
N ALA A 397 -3.87 -4.18 -20.22
CA ALA A 397 -4.31 -5.14 -19.20
C ALA A 397 -5.84 -5.22 -19.07
N ALA A 398 -6.55 -4.09 -19.06
CA ALA A 398 -8.00 -4.08 -18.82
C ALA A 398 -8.80 -4.77 -19.94
N GLY A 399 -8.46 -4.50 -21.20
CA GLY A 399 -9.10 -5.15 -22.35
C GLY A 399 -8.81 -6.64 -22.41
N THR A 400 -7.56 -7.02 -22.13
CA THR A 400 -7.14 -8.43 -22.07
C THR A 400 -7.83 -9.20 -20.95
N ILE A 401 -7.93 -8.59 -19.76
CA ILE A 401 -8.65 -9.17 -18.61
C ILE A 401 -10.13 -9.40 -18.96
N ALA A 402 -10.79 -8.40 -19.54
CA ALA A 402 -12.20 -8.53 -19.94
C ALA A 402 -12.40 -9.62 -21.00
N LEU A 403 -11.45 -9.75 -21.95
CA LEU A 403 -11.47 -10.80 -22.96
C LEU A 403 -11.28 -12.20 -22.37
N ILE A 404 -10.33 -12.37 -21.44
CA ILE A 404 -10.12 -13.63 -20.71
C ILE A 404 -11.37 -14.00 -19.92
N GLN A 405 -11.95 -13.04 -19.18
CA GLN A 405 -13.19 -13.27 -18.42
C GLN A 405 -14.33 -13.72 -19.33
N ALA A 406 -14.61 -12.96 -20.39
CA ALA A 406 -15.70 -13.26 -21.32
C ALA A 406 -15.54 -14.65 -21.97
N THR A 407 -14.33 -15.01 -22.38
CA THR A 407 -14.06 -16.31 -23.04
C THR A 407 -14.14 -17.46 -22.03
N ALA A 408 -13.64 -17.28 -20.82
CA ALA A 408 -13.76 -18.26 -19.74
C ALA A 408 -15.22 -18.46 -19.29
N ASP A 409 -15.98 -17.38 -19.18
CA ASP A 409 -17.42 -17.41 -18.86
C ASP A 409 -18.20 -18.15 -19.95
N SER A 410 -17.93 -17.85 -21.23
CA SER A 410 -18.52 -18.57 -22.37
C SER A 410 -18.24 -20.07 -22.33
N ARG A 411 -17.00 -20.48 -22.07
CA ARG A 411 -16.61 -21.90 -21.91
C ARG A 411 -17.35 -22.57 -20.73
N ALA A 412 -17.44 -21.89 -19.59
CA ALA A 412 -18.14 -22.39 -18.41
C ALA A 412 -19.65 -22.49 -18.62
N ASP A 413 -20.26 -21.55 -19.35
CA ASP A 413 -21.67 -21.59 -19.72
C ASP A 413 -21.98 -22.71 -20.71
N ALA A 414 -21.13 -22.90 -21.74
CA ALA A 414 -21.27 -23.99 -22.70
C ALA A 414 -21.15 -25.36 -22.02
N SER A 415 -20.16 -25.54 -21.13
CA SER A 415 -20.00 -26.77 -20.35
C SER A 415 -21.20 -27.05 -19.43
N ARG A 416 -21.72 -26.02 -18.72
CA ARG A 416 -22.93 -26.16 -17.89
C ARG A 416 -24.16 -26.52 -18.72
N THR A 417 -24.30 -25.96 -19.92
CA THR A 417 -25.42 -26.23 -20.83
C THR A 417 -25.36 -27.67 -21.34
N ALA A 418 -24.18 -28.15 -21.76
CA ALA A 418 -23.98 -29.53 -22.16
C ALA A 418 -24.27 -30.51 -21.01
N SER A 419 -23.83 -30.21 -19.78
CA SER A 419 -24.13 -31.05 -18.62
C SER A 419 -25.63 -31.12 -18.32
N LYS A 420 -26.35 -30.00 -18.40
CA LYS A 420 -27.82 -29.99 -18.23
C LYS A 420 -28.54 -30.77 -19.32
N ALA A 421 -28.14 -30.60 -20.58
CA ALA A 421 -28.72 -31.36 -21.70
C ALA A 421 -28.50 -32.87 -21.54
N LEU A 422 -27.37 -33.28 -20.95
CA LEU A 422 -27.11 -34.68 -20.62
C LEU A 422 -28.04 -35.19 -19.50
N ASP A 423 -28.24 -34.41 -18.45
CA ASP A 423 -29.18 -34.75 -17.36
C ASP A 423 -30.64 -34.82 -17.85
N ASP A 424 -31.04 -33.91 -18.74
CA ASP A 424 -32.36 -33.90 -19.37
C ASP A 424 -32.56 -35.12 -20.26
N LEU A 425 -31.54 -35.54 -21.03
CA LEU A 425 -31.58 -36.77 -21.81
C LEU A 425 -31.70 -38.01 -20.92
N ASN A 426 -30.92 -38.09 -19.84
CA ASN A 426 -31.03 -39.19 -18.88
C ASN A 426 -32.43 -39.28 -18.25
N THR A 427 -33.05 -38.12 -17.96
CA THR A 427 -34.40 -38.04 -17.43
C THR A 427 -35.43 -38.51 -18.46
N ALA A 428 -35.32 -38.06 -19.70
CA ALA A 428 -36.20 -38.50 -20.79
C ALA A 428 -36.06 -40.00 -21.11
N ASP A 429 -34.84 -40.56 -21.02
CA ASP A 429 -34.60 -42.00 -21.15
C ASP A 429 -35.29 -42.83 -20.05
N VAL A 430 -35.43 -42.28 -18.84
CA VAL A 430 -36.19 -42.92 -17.74
C VAL A 430 -37.69 -42.80 -18.01
N GLU A 431 -38.18 -41.62 -18.39
CA GLU A 431 -39.59 -41.37 -18.69
C GLU A 431 -40.12 -42.27 -19.81
N VAL A 432 -39.32 -42.51 -20.86
CA VAL A 432 -39.68 -43.46 -21.93
C VAL A 432 -39.81 -44.88 -21.40
N LYS A 433 -38.95 -45.33 -20.48
CA LYS A 433 -39.05 -46.67 -19.89
C LYS A 433 -40.32 -46.82 -19.05
N GLU A 434 -40.60 -45.82 -18.21
CA GLU A 434 -41.78 -45.82 -17.33
C GLU A 434 -43.08 -45.79 -18.13
N THR A 435 -43.22 -44.85 -19.07
CA THR A 435 -44.42 -44.74 -19.92
C THR A 435 -44.62 -45.96 -20.83
N ALA A 436 -43.53 -46.59 -21.31
CA ALA A 436 -43.61 -47.84 -22.05
C ALA A 436 -44.10 -49.01 -21.18
N GLU A 437 -43.66 -49.10 -19.91
CA GLU A 437 -44.20 -50.08 -18.96
C GLU A 437 -45.66 -49.84 -18.63
N GLU A 438 -46.07 -48.58 -18.42
CA GLU A 438 -47.46 -48.20 -18.18
C GLU A 438 -48.35 -48.56 -19.36
N LEU A 439 -47.92 -48.25 -20.59
CA LEU A 439 -48.62 -48.64 -21.81
C LEU A 439 -48.73 -50.17 -21.94
N ARG A 440 -47.67 -50.91 -21.60
CA ARG A 440 -47.67 -52.37 -21.61
C ARG A 440 -48.69 -52.92 -20.60
N LEU A 441 -48.73 -52.36 -19.39
CA LEU A 441 -49.68 -52.72 -18.35
C LEU A 441 -51.13 -52.38 -18.75
N ALA A 442 -51.37 -51.18 -19.29
CA ALA A 442 -52.69 -50.75 -19.76
C ALA A 442 -53.22 -51.67 -20.87
N ASN A 443 -52.38 -51.97 -21.87
CA ASN A 443 -52.73 -52.90 -22.95
C ASN A 443 -53.00 -54.32 -22.44
N SER A 444 -52.21 -54.80 -21.46
CA SER A 444 -52.46 -56.13 -20.85
C SER A 444 -53.80 -56.19 -20.11
N ARG A 445 -54.19 -55.10 -19.42
CA ARG A 445 -55.50 -55.01 -18.74
C ARG A 445 -56.65 -54.95 -19.73
N LEU A 446 -56.48 -54.21 -20.83
CA LEU A 446 -57.47 -54.12 -21.90
C LEU A 446 -57.68 -55.49 -22.58
N GLN A 447 -56.61 -56.24 -22.86
CA GLN A 447 -56.69 -57.58 -23.45
C GLN A 447 -57.28 -58.63 -22.50
N ALA A 448 -57.08 -58.49 -21.19
CA ALA A 448 -57.64 -59.39 -20.18
C ALA A 448 -59.11 -59.09 -19.85
N ALA A 449 -59.67 -57.98 -20.33
CA ALA A 449 -61.05 -57.60 -20.07
C ALA A 449 -62.03 -58.50 -20.86
N PRO A 450 -63.21 -58.85 -20.28
CA PRO A 450 -64.25 -59.58 -21.00
C PRO A 450 -64.74 -58.79 -22.21
N GLU A 451 -65.10 -59.47 -23.31
CA GLU A 451 -65.66 -58.82 -24.50
C GLU A 451 -66.87 -57.93 -24.15
N ALA A 452 -66.81 -56.67 -24.61
CA ALA A 452 -67.84 -55.70 -24.36
C ALA A 452 -69.13 -56.05 -25.13
N PRO A 453 -70.32 -55.80 -24.55
CA PRO A 453 -71.59 -55.95 -25.26
C PRO A 453 -71.63 -55.11 -26.54
N THR A 454 -72.27 -55.61 -27.60
CA THR A 454 -72.42 -54.89 -28.88
C THR A 454 -73.39 -53.70 -28.79
N GLU A 455 -74.33 -53.74 -27.86
CA GLU A 455 -75.31 -52.68 -27.60
C GLU A 455 -74.65 -51.41 -27.03
N THR A 456 -75.25 -50.25 -27.29
CA THR A 456 -74.75 -48.95 -26.79
C THR A 456 -75.07 -48.76 -25.31
N LEU A 457 -74.34 -47.87 -24.62
CA LEU A 457 -74.59 -47.59 -23.20
C LEU A 457 -76.00 -47.02 -22.99
N GLU A 458 -76.45 -46.12 -23.88
CA GLU A 458 -77.80 -45.54 -23.87
C GLU A 458 -78.90 -46.62 -24.03
N GLU A 459 -78.70 -47.59 -24.93
CA GLU A 459 -79.62 -48.72 -25.12
C GLU A 459 -79.71 -49.60 -23.87
N LEU A 460 -78.59 -49.87 -23.21
CA LEU A 460 -78.54 -50.67 -21.99
C LEU A 460 -79.17 -49.94 -20.79
N GLU A 461 -78.92 -48.64 -20.64
CA GLU A 461 -79.54 -47.80 -19.61
C GLU A 461 -81.05 -47.67 -19.81
N HIS A 462 -81.50 -47.56 -21.07
CA HIS A 462 -82.91 -47.60 -21.41
C HIS A 462 -83.55 -48.94 -20.99
N LYS A 463 -82.93 -50.07 -21.33
CA LYS A 463 -83.39 -51.41 -20.90
C LYS A 463 -83.44 -51.53 -19.36
N LEU A 464 -82.44 -51.01 -18.65
CA LEU A 464 -82.42 -51.01 -17.18
C LEU A 464 -83.56 -50.16 -16.61
N GLY A 465 -83.83 -48.99 -17.19
CA GLY A 465 -84.94 -48.12 -16.82
C GLY A 465 -86.30 -48.81 -16.98
N ARG A 466 -86.51 -49.51 -18.11
CA ARG A 466 -87.71 -50.31 -18.38
C ARG A 466 -87.84 -51.50 -17.42
N LEU A 467 -86.74 -52.19 -17.09
CA LEU A 467 -86.72 -53.28 -16.11
C LEU A 467 -87.05 -52.81 -14.68
N ASN A 468 -86.57 -51.64 -14.26
CA ASN A 468 -86.91 -51.05 -12.97
C ASN A 468 -88.40 -50.67 -12.88
N THR A 469 -88.99 -50.18 -13.97
CA THR A 469 -90.44 -49.91 -14.04
C THR A 469 -91.25 -51.21 -13.96
N LEU A 470 -90.80 -52.26 -14.65
CA LEU A 470 -91.39 -53.60 -14.60
C LEU A 470 -91.35 -54.20 -13.18
N GLU A 471 -90.22 -54.09 -12.48
CA GLU A 471 -90.06 -54.58 -11.10
C GLU A 471 -90.94 -53.83 -10.10
N GLY A 472 -91.06 -52.51 -10.24
CA GLY A 472 -91.96 -51.69 -9.41
C GLY A 472 -93.43 -52.08 -9.61
N ALA A 473 -93.87 -52.26 -10.85
CA ALA A 473 -95.22 -52.68 -11.19
C ALA A 473 -95.54 -54.11 -10.70
N LEU A 474 -94.56 -55.02 -10.72
CA LEU A 474 -94.70 -56.38 -10.17
C LEU A 474 -94.74 -56.40 -8.64
N ALA A 475 -93.93 -55.59 -7.95
CA ALA A 475 -93.95 -55.48 -6.49
C ALA A 475 -95.27 -54.90 -5.96
N GLU A 476 -95.87 -53.96 -6.71
CA GLU A 476 -97.19 -53.41 -6.42
C GLU A 476 -98.31 -54.47 -6.62
N LEU A 477 -98.17 -55.35 -7.61
CA LEU A 477 -99.05 -56.51 -7.85
C LEU A 477 -98.94 -57.61 -6.77
N ASP A 478 -97.74 -57.84 -6.21
CA ASP A 478 -97.50 -58.88 -5.19
C ASP A 478 -97.92 -58.39 -3.78
N SER A 479 -97.78 -57.08 -3.52
CA SER A 479 -98.22 -56.44 -2.27
C SER A 479 -99.75 -56.41 -2.10
N SER A 480 -100.51 -56.53 -3.20
CA SER A 480 -101.98 -56.60 -3.18
C SER A 480 -102.53 -58.00 -2.83
N HIS A 481 -101.69 -59.04 -2.76
CA HIS A 481 -102.11 -60.41 -2.42
C HIS A 481 -101.80 -60.87 -0.99
N SER A 482 -101.06 -60.12 -0.18
CA SER A 482 -100.65 -60.55 1.17
C SER A 482 -101.19 -59.66 2.30
N SER A 483 -102.47 -59.85 2.65
CA SER A 483 -103.05 -59.35 3.91
C SER A 483 -103.80 -60.45 4.68
N ARG A 484 -103.10 -61.16 5.56
CA ARG A 484 -103.62 -61.78 6.80
C ARG A 484 -102.48 -62.06 7.79
N ALA A 485 -102.59 -61.47 8.98
CA ALA A 485 -101.63 -61.42 10.11
C ALA A 485 -101.58 -62.75 10.93
N PRO A 486 -100.77 -62.97 12.02
CA PRO A 486 -100.32 -62.00 13.04
C PRO A 486 -98.85 -62.09 13.52
N ALA A 487 -98.50 -61.18 14.44
CA ALA A 487 -97.18 -60.96 15.05
C ALA A 487 -96.70 -62.05 16.02
N SER A 488 -95.38 -62.27 16.10
CA SER A 488 -94.64 -62.30 17.38
C SER A 488 -93.11 -62.38 17.23
N SER A 489 -92.46 -61.71 18.19
CA SER A 489 -91.13 -61.92 18.81
C SER A 489 -89.85 -61.91 17.97
N SER A 490 -89.05 -60.91 18.34
CA SER A 490 -87.60 -60.78 18.24
C SER A 490 -86.80 -62.04 18.59
N GLN A 491 -85.75 -62.31 17.80
CA GLN A 491 -84.43 -62.66 18.32
C GLN A 491 -83.33 -62.29 17.31
N SER A 492 -82.24 -61.77 17.86
CA SER A 492 -81.03 -61.35 17.15
C SER A 492 -80.26 -62.53 16.58
N PHE A 493 -79.65 -62.37 15.41
CA PHE A 493 -78.31 -62.89 15.21
C PHE A 493 -77.47 -61.97 14.32
N SER A 494 -76.26 -61.75 14.81
CA SER A 494 -75.18 -60.92 14.32
C SER A 494 -74.68 -61.36 12.93
N GLY A 495 -74.60 -60.42 11.98
CA GLY A 495 -73.84 -60.54 10.75
C GLY A 495 -72.99 -59.29 10.56
N THR A 496 -71.69 -59.46 10.55
CA THR A 496 -70.62 -58.44 10.64
C THR A 496 -70.71 -57.33 9.60
N LYS A 497 -70.76 -56.07 10.07
CA LYS A 497 -70.50 -54.87 9.26
C LYS A 497 -69.00 -54.52 9.31
N LEU A 498 -68.34 -54.64 8.17
CA LEU A 498 -67.08 -53.98 7.81
C LEU A 498 -67.09 -53.92 6.28
N PRO A 499 -67.19 -52.71 5.66
CA PRO A 499 -65.97 -52.02 5.26
C PRO A 499 -66.14 -50.48 5.17
N GLY A 500 -66.56 -49.82 6.25
CA GLY A 500 -66.54 -48.34 6.31
C GLY A 500 -65.24 -47.79 6.91
N ALA A 501 -64.76 -48.42 7.98
CA ALA A 501 -63.60 -47.95 8.72
C ALA A 501 -62.26 -48.15 7.99
N VAL A 502 -62.15 -49.14 7.10
CA VAL A 502 -60.90 -49.44 6.36
C VAL A 502 -60.60 -48.35 5.32
N LEU A 503 -61.62 -47.76 4.68
CA LEU A 503 -61.45 -46.68 3.71
C LEU A 503 -61.09 -45.34 4.38
N VAL A 504 -61.64 -45.08 5.56
CA VAL A 504 -61.26 -43.88 6.35
C VAL A 504 -59.84 -44.02 6.91
N LEU A 505 -59.44 -45.23 7.34
CA LEU A 505 -58.07 -45.48 7.81
C LEU A 505 -57.04 -45.42 6.66
N ALA A 506 -57.37 -45.93 5.47
CA ALA A 506 -56.51 -45.81 4.27
C ALA A 506 -56.37 -44.35 3.81
N GLY A 507 -57.44 -43.55 3.87
CA GLY A 507 -57.39 -42.10 3.58
C GLY A 507 -56.51 -41.33 4.58
N LEU A 508 -56.59 -41.66 5.88
CA LEU A 508 -55.74 -41.04 6.91
C LEU A 508 -54.27 -41.44 6.80
N ILE A 509 -53.97 -42.68 6.38
CA ILE A 509 -52.60 -43.14 6.10
C ILE A 509 -52.02 -42.43 4.87
N GLY A 510 -52.81 -42.21 3.81
CA GLY A 510 -52.39 -41.43 2.64
C GLY A 510 -52.09 -39.96 2.96
N ILE A 511 -52.87 -39.33 3.85
CA ILE A 511 -52.63 -37.96 4.32
C ILE A 511 -51.38 -37.88 5.21
N ALA A 512 -51.13 -38.88 6.06
CA ALA A 512 -49.93 -38.95 6.90
C ALA A 512 -48.65 -39.19 6.06
N TRP A 513 -48.74 -39.96 4.96
CA TRP A 513 -47.61 -40.20 4.07
C TRP A 513 -47.27 -38.97 3.22
N ALA A 514 -48.28 -38.23 2.72
CA ALA A 514 -48.09 -36.96 2.01
C ALA A 514 -47.43 -35.87 2.87
N PHE A 515 -47.70 -35.85 4.19
CA PHE A 515 -47.02 -34.95 5.13
C PHE A 515 -45.55 -35.34 5.39
N ALA A 516 -45.17 -36.60 5.14
CA ALA A 516 -43.81 -37.12 5.36
C ALA A 516 -42.91 -36.99 4.12
N THR A 517 -43.46 -36.96 2.90
CA THR A 517 -42.69 -36.96 1.65
C THR A 517 -42.72 -35.64 0.86
N SER A 518 -43.54 -34.66 1.27
CA SER A 518 -43.67 -33.34 0.61
C SER A 518 -44.07 -33.39 -0.88
N GLU A 519 -44.73 -34.47 -1.32
CA GLU A 519 -45.30 -34.60 -2.67
C GLU A 519 -46.81 -34.34 -2.67
N ILE A 520 -47.27 -33.47 -3.58
CA ILE A 520 -48.66 -32.97 -3.63
C ILE A 520 -49.65 -34.04 -4.12
N THR A 521 -49.17 -35.08 -4.81
CA THR A 521 -49.98 -36.13 -5.45
C THR A 521 -50.72 -37.03 -4.45
N GLY A 522 -50.16 -37.28 -3.26
CA GLY A 522 -50.79 -38.12 -2.22
C GLY A 522 -52.01 -37.47 -1.56
N ALA A 523 -52.04 -36.13 -1.47
CA ALA A 523 -53.12 -35.39 -0.85
C ALA A 523 -54.42 -35.42 -1.69
N VAL A 524 -54.30 -35.39 -3.02
CA VAL A 524 -55.46 -35.42 -3.93
C VAL A 524 -56.19 -36.76 -3.86
N ILE A 525 -55.45 -37.87 -3.82
CA ILE A 525 -56.02 -39.23 -3.71
C ILE A 525 -56.67 -39.44 -2.33
N GLY A 526 -56.06 -38.93 -1.26
CA GLY A 526 -56.61 -39.01 0.10
C GLY A 526 -57.91 -38.21 0.28
N ILE A 527 -58.00 -37.01 -0.30
CA ILE A 527 -59.20 -36.16 -0.24
C ILE A 527 -60.35 -36.80 -1.04
N VAL A 528 -60.09 -37.35 -2.22
CA VAL A 528 -61.10 -38.04 -3.03
C VAL A 528 -61.64 -39.29 -2.31
N ALA A 529 -60.79 -40.06 -1.63
CA ALA A 529 -61.21 -41.23 -0.85
C ALA A 529 -62.05 -40.87 0.38
N VAL A 530 -61.74 -39.78 1.07
CA VAL A 530 -62.52 -39.27 2.23
C VAL A 530 -63.87 -38.71 1.77
N ILE A 531 -63.92 -37.99 0.65
CA ILE A 531 -65.16 -37.47 0.07
C ILE A 531 -66.05 -38.62 -0.42
N ALA A 532 -65.48 -39.64 -1.08
CA ALA A 532 -66.20 -40.83 -1.50
C ALA A 532 -66.75 -41.63 -0.31
N GLY A 533 -65.96 -41.79 0.76
CA GLY A 533 -66.39 -42.43 2.00
C GLY A 533 -67.48 -41.65 2.77
N ALA A 534 -67.38 -40.32 2.80
CA ALA A 534 -68.39 -39.45 3.41
C ALA A 534 -69.69 -39.39 2.59
N ALA A 535 -69.61 -39.35 1.25
CA ALA A 535 -70.76 -39.41 0.36
C ALA A 535 -71.51 -40.75 0.47
N PHE A 536 -70.78 -41.86 0.67
CA PHE A 536 -71.37 -43.18 0.89
C PHE A 536 -72.06 -43.30 2.26
N ALA A 537 -71.56 -42.60 3.29
CA ALA A 537 -72.18 -42.54 4.62
C ALA A 537 -73.42 -41.62 4.68
N ILE A 538 -73.44 -40.53 3.90
CA ILE A 538 -74.56 -39.58 3.85
C ILE A 538 -75.75 -40.15 3.05
N LYS A 539 -75.51 -40.99 2.04
CA LYS A 539 -76.59 -41.56 1.20
C LYS A 539 -77.43 -42.66 1.87
N TYR A 540 -77.05 -43.14 3.06
CA TYR A 540 -77.76 -44.21 3.79
C TYR A 540 -78.37 -43.78 5.14
N GLY A 541 -78.37 -42.48 5.46
CA GLY A 541 -78.97 -41.91 6.66
C GLY A 541 -80.20 -41.05 6.36
N THR A 542 -81.39 -41.63 6.52
CA THR A 542 -82.65 -40.95 6.86
C THR A 542 -83.19 -39.85 5.94
N GLN A 543 -84.14 -40.20 5.07
CA GLN A 543 -85.35 -39.41 4.87
C GLN A 543 -86.57 -40.35 4.82
N LYS A 544 -87.34 -40.38 5.90
CA LYS A 544 -88.75 -40.77 5.88
C LYS A 544 -89.56 -39.52 6.18
N THR A 545 -89.94 -38.78 5.15
CA THR A 545 -91.05 -37.84 5.21
C THR A 545 -92.33 -38.66 5.01
N ALA A 546 -93.09 -38.81 6.09
CA ALA A 546 -94.45 -39.30 6.00
C ALA A 546 -95.32 -38.20 5.37
N VAL A 547 -95.82 -38.47 4.16
CA VAL A 547 -96.97 -37.76 3.59
C VAL A 547 -98.12 -38.76 3.57
N THR A 548 -99.07 -38.59 4.48
CA THR A 548 -100.37 -39.26 4.45
C THR A 548 -101.37 -38.38 3.70
N GLY A 549 -102.03 -38.90 2.68
CA GLY A 549 -103.16 -38.22 2.05
C GLY A 549 -103.49 -38.68 0.63
N GLU A 550 -104.12 -39.85 0.54
CA GLU A 550 -105.13 -40.29 -0.45
C GLU A 550 -104.94 -40.01 -1.96
N ARG A 551 -104.77 -41.08 -2.74
CA ARG A 551 -105.55 -41.31 -3.97
C ARG A 551 -105.55 -42.78 -4.38
N ALA A 552 -106.72 -43.25 -4.79
CA ALA A 552 -107.03 -44.61 -5.22
C ALA A 552 -106.33 -45.01 -6.53
N ALA A 553 -105.95 -46.29 -6.65
CA ALA A 553 -105.32 -46.87 -7.85
C ALA A 553 -106.37 -47.31 -8.92
N PRO A 554 -106.12 -47.10 -10.23
CA PRO A 554 -106.97 -47.57 -11.33
C PRO A 554 -106.52 -48.96 -11.89
N PRO A 555 -107.30 -49.58 -12.82
CA PRO A 555 -107.20 -51.00 -13.19
C PRO A 555 -106.10 -51.43 -14.20
N ASP A 556 -105.08 -50.61 -14.48
CA ASP A 556 -104.28 -50.76 -15.74
C ASP A 556 -102.86 -51.37 -15.58
N VAL A 557 -102.46 -51.75 -14.35
CA VAL A 557 -101.08 -52.18 -14.06
C VAL A 557 -100.70 -53.50 -14.75
N ALA A 558 -101.66 -54.42 -14.95
CA ALA A 558 -101.39 -55.71 -15.59
C ALA A 558 -101.14 -55.62 -17.11
N ALA A 559 -101.73 -54.63 -17.80
CA ALA A 559 -101.50 -54.40 -19.22
C ALA A 559 -100.13 -53.73 -19.48
N GLU A 560 -99.73 -52.84 -18.58
CA GLU A 560 -98.43 -52.18 -18.59
C GLU A 560 -97.28 -53.21 -18.43
N VAL A 561 -97.37 -54.14 -17.47
CA VAL A 561 -96.41 -55.24 -17.27
C VAL A 561 -96.26 -56.11 -18.53
N ALA A 562 -97.35 -56.44 -19.22
CA ALA A 562 -97.32 -57.26 -20.43
C ALA A 562 -96.75 -56.55 -21.66
N SER A 563 -96.81 -55.21 -21.70
CA SER A 563 -96.24 -54.39 -22.78
C SER A 563 -94.71 -54.28 -22.65
N ILE A 564 -94.23 -54.00 -21.44
CA ILE A 564 -92.80 -53.86 -21.12
C ILE A 564 -92.09 -55.21 -21.30
N ALA A 565 -92.74 -56.32 -20.91
CA ALA A 565 -92.22 -57.67 -21.13
C ALA A 565 -91.98 -58.00 -22.62
N ARG A 566 -92.89 -57.56 -23.51
CA ARG A 566 -92.77 -57.77 -24.97
C ARG A 566 -91.68 -56.90 -25.59
N GLU A 567 -91.51 -55.69 -25.09
CA GLU A 567 -90.47 -54.75 -25.53
C GLU A 567 -89.06 -55.26 -25.16
N LEU A 568 -88.93 -55.94 -24.02
CA LEU A 568 -87.68 -56.49 -23.52
C LEU A 568 -87.45 -57.97 -23.92
N ASP A 569 -88.33 -58.52 -24.76
CA ASP A 569 -88.32 -59.91 -25.25
C ASP A 569 -88.25 -60.98 -24.13
N LEU A 570 -88.97 -60.73 -23.02
CA LEU A 570 -89.02 -61.63 -21.87
C LEU A 570 -90.22 -62.60 -21.97
N SER A 571 -89.99 -63.87 -21.65
CA SER A 571 -91.01 -64.93 -21.70
C SER A 571 -91.99 -64.83 -20.51
N THR A 572 -93.30 -64.95 -20.78
CA THR A 572 -94.36 -64.97 -19.75
C THR A 572 -94.84 -66.41 -19.45
N PRO A 573 -95.24 -66.75 -18.20
CA PRO A 573 -95.43 -65.87 -17.03
C PRO A 573 -94.11 -65.48 -16.37
N LEU A 574 -93.98 -64.20 -16.06
CA LEU A 574 -92.79 -63.60 -15.43
C LEU A 574 -92.82 -63.80 -13.92
N SER A 575 -91.78 -64.39 -13.35
CA SER A 575 -91.57 -64.34 -11.90
C SER A 575 -90.77 -63.11 -11.51
N ALA A 576 -90.93 -62.63 -10.27
CA ALA A 576 -90.10 -61.56 -9.72
C ALA A 576 -88.60 -61.90 -9.79
N ARG A 577 -88.25 -63.19 -9.78
CA ARG A 577 -86.86 -63.66 -9.90
C ARG A 577 -86.30 -63.46 -11.31
N ASP A 578 -87.08 -63.71 -12.36
CA ASP A 578 -86.63 -63.59 -13.75
C ASP A 578 -86.34 -62.13 -14.13
N VAL A 579 -87.16 -61.20 -13.63
CA VAL A 579 -86.97 -59.75 -13.82
C VAL A 579 -85.72 -59.26 -13.10
N VAL A 580 -85.50 -59.70 -11.85
CA VAL A 580 -84.29 -59.36 -11.10
C VAL A 580 -83.05 -59.94 -11.77
N GLU A 581 -83.12 -61.14 -12.33
CA GLU A 581 -82.02 -61.78 -13.04
C GLU A 581 -81.68 -61.06 -14.35
N ALA A 582 -82.70 -60.67 -15.13
CA ALA A 582 -82.53 -59.84 -16.33
C ALA A 582 -81.98 -58.44 -16.00
N ARG A 583 -82.49 -57.77 -14.95
CA ARG A 583 -81.98 -56.48 -14.47
C ARG A 583 -80.51 -56.58 -14.06
N ASN A 584 -80.16 -57.62 -13.30
CA ASN A 584 -78.78 -57.85 -12.90
C ASN A 584 -77.88 -58.20 -14.11
N ALA A 585 -78.40 -58.88 -15.14
CA ALA A 585 -77.67 -59.15 -16.37
C ALA A 585 -77.39 -57.87 -17.17
N VAL A 586 -78.39 -57.00 -17.34
CA VAL A 586 -78.23 -55.68 -17.98
C VAL A 586 -77.31 -54.79 -17.16
N GLY A 587 -77.45 -54.77 -15.82
CA GLY A 587 -76.53 -54.04 -14.93
C GLY A 587 -75.07 -54.51 -15.04
N ARG A 588 -74.83 -55.82 -15.18
CA ARG A 588 -73.49 -56.36 -15.47
C ARG A 588 -72.99 -55.95 -16.86
N ALA A 589 -73.87 -55.88 -17.86
CA ALA A 589 -73.53 -55.45 -19.22
C ALA A 589 -73.14 -53.96 -19.26
N ILE A 590 -73.90 -53.09 -18.58
CA ILE A 590 -73.59 -51.66 -18.40
C ILE A 590 -72.23 -51.51 -17.72
N SER A 591 -72.00 -52.21 -16.61
CA SER A 591 -70.73 -52.14 -15.89
C SER A 591 -69.56 -52.55 -16.78
N ARG A 592 -69.65 -53.68 -17.50
CA ARG A 592 -68.60 -54.12 -18.44
C ARG A 592 -68.35 -53.12 -19.57
N LYS A 593 -69.41 -52.49 -20.11
CA LYS A 593 -69.29 -51.50 -21.19
C LYS A 593 -68.57 -50.24 -20.68
N SER A 594 -68.94 -49.76 -19.50
CA SER A 594 -68.29 -48.63 -18.82
C SER A 594 -66.82 -48.95 -18.48
N ASP A 595 -66.56 -50.14 -17.94
CA ASP A 595 -65.21 -50.59 -17.57
C ASP A 595 -64.32 -50.73 -18.81
N SER A 596 -64.85 -51.27 -19.91
CA SER A 596 -64.14 -51.36 -21.19
C SER A 596 -63.83 -49.99 -21.77
N ALA A 597 -64.78 -49.04 -21.74
CA ALA A 597 -64.54 -47.68 -22.22
C ALA A 597 -63.46 -46.96 -21.40
N ALA A 598 -63.49 -47.10 -20.07
CA ALA A 598 -62.49 -46.54 -19.18
C ALA A 598 -61.10 -47.17 -19.40
N LEU A 599 -61.02 -48.49 -19.64
CA LEU A 599 -59.76 -49.17 -19.95
C LEU A 599 -59.18 -48.74 -21.31
N THR A 600 -60.03 -48.52 -22.32
CA THR A 600 -59.59 -47.97 -23.62
C THR A 600 -59.04 -46.56 -23.46
N GLU A 601 -59.73 -45.70 -22.73
CA GLU A 601 -59.26 -44.33 -22.45
C GLU A 601 -57.90 -44.33 -21.72
N VAL A 602 -57.72 -45.21 -20.72
CA VAL A 602 -56.44 -45.37 -20.03
C VAL A 602 -55.33 -45.85 -20.98
N ALA A 603 -55.63 -46.78 -21.89
CA ALA A 603 -54.66 -47.26 -22.88
C ALA A 603 -54.29 -46.18 -23.91
N ASP A 604 -55.28 -45.41 -24.39
CA ASP A 604 -55.06 -44.29 -25.31
C ASP A 604 -54.22 -43.19 -24.67
N ASN A 605 -54.52 -42.84 -23.41
CA ASN A 605 -53.74 -41.87 -22.63
C ASN A 605 -52.29 -42.35 -22.39
N ALA A 606 -52.10 -43.63 -22.03
CA ALA A 606 -50.77 -44.21 -21.87
C ALA A 606 -50.01 -44.26 -23.20
N SER A 607 -50.71 -44.49 -24.32
CA SER A 607 -50.10 -44.47 -25.66
C SER A 607 -49.67 -43.06 -26.04
N ALA A 608 -50.49 -42.05 -25.78
CA ALA A 608 -50.15 -40.65 -26.01
C ALA A 608 -48.96 -40.21 -25.13
N ALA A 609 -48.93 -40.62 -23.85
CA ALA A 609 -47.82 -40.35 -22.95
C ALA A 609 -46.51 -40.98 -23.44
N SER A 610 -46.54 -42.24 -23.88
CA SER A 610 -45.37 -42.94 -24.45
C SER A 610 -44.84 -42.26 -25.72
N VAL A 611 -45.73 -41.81 -26.63
CA VAL A 611 -45.33 -41.06 -27.83
C VAL A 611 -44.68 -39.72 -27.46
N ASN A 612 -45.27 -38.99 -26.51
CA ASN A 612 -44.71 -37.71 -26.06
C ASN A 612 -43.35 -37.88 -25.39
N ALA A 613 -43.16 -38.93 -24.59
CA ALA A 613 -41.88 -39.24 -23.96
C ALA A 613 -40.79 -39.53 -25.01
N GLU A 614 -41.12 -40.26 -26.09
CA GLU A 614 -40.15 -40.53 -27.17
C GLU A 614 -39.80 -39.25 -27.96
N VAL A 615 -40.75 -38.35 -28.16
CA VAL A 615 -40.49 -37.02 -28.75
C VAL A 615 -39.57 -36.21 -27.85
N HIS A 616 -39.86 -36.15 -26.54
CA HIS A 616 -39.03 -35.45 -25.56
C HIS A 616 -37.59 -35.99 -25.54
N ARG A 617 -37.42 -37.32 -25.54
CA ARG A 617 -36.11 -37.99 -25.62
C ARG A 617 -35.33 -37.60 -26.88
N LYS A 618 -36.02 -37.53 -28.03
CA LYS A 618 -35.40 -37.11 -29.29
C LYS A 618 -34.96 -35.65 -29.24
N ASP A 619 -35.81 -34.75 -28.76
CA ASP A 619 -35.48 -33.33 -28.64
C ASP A 619 -34.30 -33.11 -27.67
N SER A 620 -34.25 -33.84 -26.55
CA SER A 620 -33.12 -33.84 -25.63
C SER A 620 -31.84 -34.41 -26.26
N SER A 621 -31.96 -35.43 -27.11
CA SER A 621 -30.82 -35.99 -27.88
C SER A 621 -30.25 -34.99 -28.89
N ASP A 622 -31.10 -34.25 -29.61
CA ASP A 622 -30.66 -33.22 -30.54
C ASP A 622 -30.03 -32.02 -29.79
N LEU A 623 -30.54 -31.70 -28.59
CA LEU A 623 -30.01 -30.64 -27.75
C LEU A 623 -28.60 -30.97 -27.21
N ILE A 624 -28.34 -32.21 -26.79
CA ILE A 624 -27.00 -32.60 -26.33
C ILE A 624 -25.97 -32.56 -27.46
N GLU A 625 -26.34 -32.96 -28.69
CA GLU A 625 -25.44 -32.89 -29.85
C GLU A 625 -25.01 -31.45 -30.15
N ARG A 626 -25.96 -30.52 -30.16
CA ARG A 626 -25.68 -29.08 -30.35
C ARG A 626 -24.85 -28.51 -29.20
N SER A 627 -25.23 -28.81 -27.96
CA SER A 627 -24.54 -28.31 -26.77
C SER A 627 -23.08 -28.80 -26.69
N ASN A 628 -22.81 -30.04 -27.12
CA ASN A 628 -21.46 -30.58 -27.21
C ASN A 628 -20.64 -29.90 -28.31
N ALA A 629 -21.24 -29.57 -29.46
CA ALA A 629 -20.57 -28.81 -30.52
C ALA A 629 -20.20 -27.38 -30.07
N ASP A 630 -21.09 -26.72 -29.34
CA ASP A 630 -20.85 -25.40 -28.74
C ASP A 630 -19.73 -25.46 -27.68
N MET A 631 -19.73 -26.51 -26.84
CA MET A 631 -18.67 -26.74 -25.85
C MET A 631 -17.29 -26.90 -26.50
N LEU A 632 -17.18 -27.73 -27.55
CA LEU A 632 -15.92 -27.92 -28.29
C LEU A 632 -15.45 -26.62 -28.96
N THR A 633 -16.39 -25.81 -29.45
CA THR A 633 -16.09 -24.51 -30.05
C THR A 633 -15.54 -23.54 -28.99
N ALA A 634 -16.19 -23.44 -27.83
CA ALA A 634 -15.73 -22.60 -26.74
C ALA A 634 -14.38 -23.05 -26.16
N GLU A 635 -14.12 -24.35 -26.09
CA GLU A 635 -12.81 -24.89 -25.67
C GLU A 635 -11.71 -24.54 -26.67
N LYS A 636 -11.99 -24.62 -27.98
CA LYS A 636 -11.06 -24.17 -29.01
C LYS A 636 -10.79 -22.67 -28.91
N GLU A 637 -11.83 -21.84 -28.76
CA GLU A 637 -11.68 -20.38 -28.59
C GLU A 637 -10.81 -20.03 -27.38
N TRP A 638 -10.96 -20.76 -26.27
CA TRP A 638 -10.09 -20.62 -25.09
C TRP A 638 -8.63 -20.95 -25.42
N THR A 639 -8.37 -22.08 -26.07
CA THR A 639 -6.99 -22.48 -26.43
C THR A 639 -6.35 -21.50 -27.41
N ASP A 640 -7.12 -21.00 -28.39
CA ASP A 640 -6.67 -19.99 -29.36
C ASP A 640 -6.36 -18.65 -28.66
N LEU A 641 -7.16 -18.27 -27.65
CA LEU A 641 -6.92 -17.08 -26.85
C LEU A 641 -5.62 -17.20 -26.05
N LEU A 642 -5.40 -18.31 -25.34
CA LEU A 642 -4.16 -18.53 -24.59
C LEU A 642 -2.94 -18.47 -25.50
N ALA A 643 -3.01 -19.09 -26.67
CA ALA A 643 -1.93 -19.06 -27.67
C ALA A 643 -1.65 -17.64 -28.17
N ARG A 644 -2.69 -16.85 -28.48
CA ARG A 644 -2.54 -15.44 -28.90
C ARG A 644 -1.87 -14.59 -27.82
N LEU A 645 -2.24 -14.82 -26.56
CA LEU A 645 -1.67 -14.12 -25.41
C LEU A 645 -0.30 -14.70 -24.97
N ASN A 646 0.21 -15.74 -25.63
CA ASN A 646 1.43 -16.46 -25.26
C ASN A 646 1.40 -16.94 -23.81
N LEU A 647 0.23 -17.34 -23.33
CA LEU A 647 0.05 -17.97 -22.02
C LEU A 647 0.22 -19.49 -22.13
N HIS A 648 0.52 -20.14 -21.01
CA HIS A 648 0.63 -21.58 -20.98
C HIS A 648 -0.71 -22.24 -21.38
N PRO A 649 -0.71 -23.29 -22.24
CA PRO A 649 -1.94 -23.86 -22.82
C PRO A 649 -2.85 -24.56 -21.81
N HIS A 650 -2.36 -24.84 -20.60
CA HIS A 650 -3.12 -25.50 -19.53
C HIS A 650 -3.68 -24.52 -18.48
N PHE A 651 -3.57 -23.21 -18.72
CA PHE A 651 -4.12 -22.24 -17.79
C PHE A 651 -5.64 -22.30 -17.77
N GLU A 652 -6.18 -22.38 -16.55
CA GLU A 652 -7.59 -22.14 -16.30
C GLU A 652 -7.83 -20.64 -16.07
N ARG A 653 -9.10 -20.25 -15.87
CA ARG A 653 -9.51 -18.85 -15.72
C ARG A 653 -8.61 -18.07 -14.76
N ASP A 654 -8.42 -18.60 -13.56
CA ASP A 654 -7.74 -17.88 -12.48
C ASP A 654 -6.23 -17.80 -12.73
N ASP A 655 -5.63 -18.83 -13.33
CA ASP A 655 -4.22 -18.83 -13.71
C ASP A 655 -3.95 -17.76 -14.78
N ALA A 656 -4.78 -17.69 -15.82
CA ALA A 656 -4.66 -16.71 -16.89
C ALA A 656 -4.86 -15.27 -16.39
N LEU A 657 -5.83 -15.05 -15.49
CA LEU A 657 -6.05 -13.74 -14.87
C LEU A 657 -4.92 -13.35 -13.91
N GLY A 658 -4.44 -14.29 -13.12
CA GLY A 658 -3.29 -14.10 -12.23
C GLY A 658 -2.04 -13.72 -13.02
N ALA A 659 -1.75 -14.45 -14.10
CA ALA A 659 -0.63 -14.18 -14.99
C ALA A 659 -0.68 -12.76 -15.57
N ILE A 660 -1.81 -12.35 -16.15
CA ILE A 660 -1.94 -11.00 -16.74
C ILE A 660 -1.86 -9.89 -15.69
N ASN A 661 -2.43 -10.09 -14.51
CA ASN A 661 -2.32 -9.10 -13.42
C ASN A 661 -0.89 -8.95 -12.91
N ASN A 662 -0.13 -10.06 -12.86
CA ASN A 662 1.24 -10.05 -12.37
C ASN A 662 2.24 -9.42 -13.35
N LEU A 663 1.91 -9.31 -14.65
CA LEU A 663 2.81 -8.71 -15.64
C LEU A 663 3.22 -7.27 -15.29
N GLY A 664 2.31 -6.47 -14.72
CA GLY A 664 2.63 -5.10 -14.28
C GLY A 664 3.67 -5.09 -13.16
N VAL A 665 3.47 -5.92 -12.15
CA VAL A 665 4.38 -6.08 -11.01
C VAL A 665 5.75 -6.60 -11.46
N LEU A 666 5.77 -7.58 -12.36
CA LEU A 666 7.02 -8.13 -12.91
C LEU A 666 7.78 -7.11 -13.76
N SER A 667 7.07 -6.28 -14.53
CA SER A 667 7.67 -5.18 -15.26
C SER A 667 8.31 -4.16 -14.32
N GLU A 668 7.63 -3.81 -13.23
CA GLU A 668 8.14 -2.86 -12.25
C GLU A 668 9.40 -3.38 -11.55
N ARG A 669 9.37 -4.64 -11.09
CA ARG A 669 10.55 -5.32 -10.52
C ARG A 669 11.72 -5.37 -11.51
N ALA A 670 11.46 -5.60 -12.80
CA ALA A 670 12.51 -5.55 -13.81
C ALA A 670 13.09 -4.14 -14.00
N GLN A 671 12.25 -3.10 -13.94
CA GLN A 671 12.73 -1.71 -13.96
C GLN A 671 13.57 -1.39 -12.72
N GLU A 672 13.21 -1.91 -11.56
CA GLU A 672 14.00 -1.78 -10.33
C GLU A 672 15.40 -2.38 -10.50
N ALA A 673 15.51 -3.61 -11.00
CA ALA A 673 16.81 -4.22 -11.29
C ALA A 673 17.63 -3.38 -12.28
N THR A 674 16.98 -2.82 -13.31
CA THR A 674 17.63 -1.92 -14.27
C THR A 674 18.17 -0.66 -13.58
N ARG A 675 17.40 -0.02 -12.69
CA ARG A 675 17.85 1.14 -11.91
C ARG A 675 19.02 0.79 -10.99
N LEU A 676 19.02 -0.41 -10.39
CA LEU A 676 20.14 -0.89 -9.57
C LEU A 676 21.42 -1.06 -10.41
N ARG A 677 21.31 -1.66 -11.60
CA ARG A 677 22.43 -1.79 -12.57
C ARG A 677 22.98 -0.44 -13.00
N GLU A 678 22.12 0.52 -13.33
CA GLU A 678 22.53 1.89 -13.69
C GLU A 678 23.27 2.57 -12.54
N ARG A 679 22.77 2.41 -11.31
CA ARG A 679 23.43 2.96 -10.11
C ARG A 679 24.80 2.33 -9.89
N VAL A 680 24.92 1.02 -10.03
CA VAL A 680 26.19 0.27 -9.98
C VAL A 680 27.17 0.80 -11.03
N ALA A 681 26.74 0.92 -12.28
CA ALA A 681 27.56 1.45 -13.37
C ALA A 681 28.03 2.89 -13.09
N GLY A 682 27.16 3.73 -12.51
CA GLY A 682 27.52 5.07 -12.06
C GLY A 682 28.60 5.07 -10.99
N MET A 683 28.47 4.19 -9.98
CA MET A 683 29.48 4.02 -8.92
C MET A 683 30.84 3.56 -9.47
N GLN A 684 30.84 2.58 -10.37
CA GLN A 684 32.05 2.08 -11.02
C GLN A 684 32.73 3.14 -11.87
N THR A 685 31.95 3.93 -12.62
CA THR A 685 32.46 5.04 -13.43
C THR A 685 33.15 6.09 -12.56
N GLN A 686 32.51 6.50 -11.46
CA GLN A 686 33.08 7.51 -10.56
C GLN A 686 34.32 7.00 -9.81
N ASN A 687 34.37 5.71 -9.48
CA ASN A 687 35.58 5.09 -8.92
C ASN A 687 36.71 5.06 -9.95
N ALA A 688 36.44 4.70 -11.20
CA ALA A 688 37.43 4.72 -12.29
C ALA A 688 38.00 6.13 -12.52
N GLU A 689 37.15 7.17 -12.53
CA GLU A 689 37.64 8.57 -12.60
C GLU A 689 38.53 8.96 -11.42
N THR A 690 38.26 8.39 -10.24
CA THR A 690 39.06 8.64 -9.03
C THR A 690 40.40 7.91 -9.12
N ASP A 691 40.42 6.69 -9.64
CA ASP A 691 41.64 5.93 -9.90
C ASP A 691 42.52 6.63 -10.93
N ASP A 692 41.94 7.16 -12.02
CA ASP A 692 42.66 7.98 -13.02
C ASP A 692 43.26 9.25 -12.40
N LEU A 693 42.49 9.93 -11.54
CA LEU A 693 42.96 11.11 -10.81
C LEU A 693 44.14 10.75 -9.90
N LEU A 694 44.04 9.65 -9.15
CA LEU A 694 45.11 9.16 -8.29
C LEU A 694 46.37 8.82 -9.09
N GLY A 695 46.23 8.09 -10.21
CA GLY A 695 47.36 7.76 -11.08
C GLY A 695 48.10 9.01 -11.55
N SER A 696 47.35 10.07 -11.93
CA SER A 696 47.96 11.34 -12.31
C SER A 696 48.69 12.03 -11.15
N ILE A 697 48.12 12.05 -9.95
CA ILE A 697 48.73 12.70 -8.76
C ILE A 697 50.00 11.97 -8.34
N TYR A 698 49.97 10.64 -8.30
CA TYR A 698 51.13 9.81 -7.94
C TYR A 698 52.25 9.93 -8.97
N SER A 699 51.91 9.94 -10.26
CA SER A 699 52.88 10.15 -11.35
C SER A 699 53.59 11.51 -11.23
N ASP A 700 52.85 12.60 -11.02
CA ASP A 700 53.43 13.94 -10.88
C ASP A 700 54.29 14.07 -9.61
N ALA A 701 53.92 13.34 -8.55
CA ALA A 701 54.68 13.28 -7.30
C ALA A 701 55.90 12.35 -7.34
N GLY A 702 56.09 11.58 -8.42
CA GLY A 702 57.16 10.58 -8.52
C GLY A 702 57.02 9.42 -7.54
N LEU A 703 55.79 9.12 -7.13
CA LEU A 703 55.44 8.04 -6.19
C LEU A 703 55.00 6.79 -6.96
N GLU A 704 55.32 5.61 -6.43
CA GLU A 704 54.78 4.36 -6.98
C GLU A 704 53.26 4.29 -6.74
N HIS A 705 52.51 4.05 -7.81
CA HIS A 705 51.07 3.87 -7.75
C HIS A 705 50.73 2.39 -7.48
N ALA A 706 49.93 2.15 -6.44
CA ALA A 706 49.30 0.86 -6.19
C ALA A 706 48.43 0.45 -7.40
N GLY A 707 48.47 -0.81 -7.81
CA GLY A 707 47.81 -1.28 -9.05
C GLY A 707 46.28 -1.16 -9.02
N THR A 708 45.63 -1.46 -10.16
CA THR A 708 44.17 -1.46 -10.31
C THR A 708 43.50 -2.36 -9.26
N GLY A 709 42.62 -1.80 -8.43
CA GLY A 709 41.90 -2.49 -7.34
C GLY A 709 42.36 -2.10 -5.93
N GLU A 710 43.43 -1.32 -5.79
CA GLU A 710 43.93 -0.82 -4.49
C GLU A 710 43.65 0.69 -4.27
N GLY A 711 42.71 1.27 -5.02
CA GLY A 711 42.44 2.72 -5.01
C GLY A 711 42.10 3.28 -3.62
N LEU A 712 41.41 2.50 -2.77
CA LEU A 712 41.14 2.92 -1.39
C LEU A 712 42.42 3.02 -0.54
N VAL A 713 43.36 2.10 -0.73
CA VAL A 713 44.66 2.13 -0.03
C VAL A 713 45.48 3.34 -0.52
N ALA A 714 45.49 3.57 -1.84
CA ALA A 714 46.16 4.72 -2.45
C ALA A 714 45.56 6.06 -1.98
N LEU A 715 44.25 6.13 -1.75
CA LEU A 715 43.59 7.32 -1.21
C LEU A 715 43.99 7.63 0.24
N HIS A 716 44.00 6.62 1.11
CA HIS A 716 44.42 6.81 2.51
C HIS A 716 45.91 7.14 2.61
N GLU A 717 46.74 6.55 1.76
CA GLU A 717 48.15 6.90 1.67
C GLU A 717 48.34 8.33 1.16
N LEU A 718 47.54 8.76 0.18
CA LEU A 718 47.55 10.15 -0.29
C LEU A 718 47.14 11.13 0.81
N GLU A 719 46.12 10.81 1.61
CA GLU A 719 45.70 11.61 2.76
C GLU A 719 46.85 11.75 3.78
N ARG A 720 47.49 10.64 4.14
CA ARG A 720 48.64 10.62 5.05
C ARG A 720 49.81 11.46 4.54
N LEU A 721 50.15 11.34 3.26
CA LEU A 721 51.23 12.09 2.62
C LEU A 721 50.89 13.58 2.50
N TRP A 722 49.63 13.91 2.20
CA TRP A 722 49.15 15.29 2.14
C TRP A 722 49.22 15.97 3.51
N GLU A 723 48.79 15.31 4.58
CA GLU A 723 48.94 15.86 5.93
C GLU A 723 50.41 16.09 6.33
N ALA A 724 51.30 15.15 5.99
CA ALA A 724 52.72 15.29 6.23
C ALA A 724 53.31 16.47 5.45
N HIS A 725 52.89 16.65 4.19
CA HIS A 725 53.24 17.79 3.36
C HIS A 725 52.79 19.11 3.99
N VAL A 726 51.52 19.24 4.39
CA VAL A 726 50.99 20.48 4.99
C VAL A 726 51.77 20.85 6.26
N ARG A 727 51.98 19.89 7.18
CA ARG A 727 52.79 20.11 8.39
C ARG A 727 54.24 20.49 8.04
N GLY A 728 54.81 19.87 7.02
CA GLY A 728 56.14 20.18 6.51
C GLY A 728 56.26 21.60 5.95
N VAL A 729 55.25 22.04 5.18
CA VAL A 729 55.20 23.41 4.63
C VAL A 729 55.14 24.44 5.75
N ASP A 730 54.26 24.27 6.72
CA ASP A 730 54.12 25.20 7.86
C ASP A 730 55.41 25.29 8.68
N ARG A 731 56.02 24.13 8.99
CA ARG A 731 57.28 24.09 9.74
C ARG A 731 58.42 24.74 8.95
N ARG A 732 58.50 24.50 7.64
CA ARG A 732 59.51 25.11 6.75
C ARG A 732 59.34 26.62 6.68
N GLN A 733 58.10 27.13 6.66
CA GLN A 733 57.84 28.57 6.73
C GLN A 733 58.24 29.17 8.09
N ALA A 734 57.94 28.49 9.20
CA ALA A 734 58.35 28.93 10.53
C ALA A 734 59.87 29.02 10.66
N LEU A 735 60.61 27.99 10.23
CA LEU A 735 62.07 27.98 10.20
C LEU A 735 62.65 29.11 9.34
N LYS A 736 62.04 29.40 8.18
CA LYS A 736 62.44 30.55 7.34
C LYS A 736 62.25 31.89 8.04
N ARG A 737 61.16 32.07 8.80
CA ARG A 737 60.92 33.30 9.59
C ARG A 737 61.93 33.44 10.74
N GLU A 738 62.24 32.34 11.43
CA GLU A 738 63.27 32.32 12.48
C GLU A 738 64.66 32.65 11.90
N SER A 739 65.00 32.09 10.73
CA SER A 739 66.26 32.39 10.03
C SER A 739 66.34 33.86 9.57
N ALA A 740 65.24 34.42 9.07
CA ALA A 740 65.16 35.85 8.74
C ALA A 740 65.38 36.73 9.99
N GLY A 741 64.73 36.40 11.11
CA GLY A 741 64.94 37.13 12.37
C GLY A 741 66.37 37.03 12.89
N TRP A 742 67.04 35.89 12.70
CA TRP A 742 68.47 35.77 13.00
C TRP A 742 69.32 36.67 12.10
N LYS A 743 69.05 36.70 10.78
CA LYS A 743 69.80 37.55 9.84
C LYS A 743 69.73 39.03 10.22
N ASP A 744 68.56 39.50 10.65
CA ASP A 744 68.38 40.86 11.17
C ASP A 744 69.17 41.10 12.47
N ALA A 745 69.08 40.18 13.44
CA ALA A 745 69.81 40.27 14.71
C ALA A 745 71.34 40.23 14.50
N ARG A 746 71.80 39.41 13.57
CA ARG A 746 73.20 39.27 13.18
C ARG A 746 73.77 40.57 12.61
N GLU A 747 72.99 41.30 11.81
CA GLU A 747 73.42 42.60 11.29
C GLU A 747 73.64 43.61 12.42
N GLY A 748 72.76 43.64 13.43
CA GLY A 748 72.92 44.45 14.63
C GLY A 748 74.18 44.09 15.44
N LEU A 749 74.45 42.78 15.60
CA LEU A 749 75.67 42.31 16.27
C LEU A 749 76.94 42.67 15.49
N ILE A 750 76.91 42.63 14.17
CA ILE A 750 78.05 43.06 13.34
C ILE A 750 78.32 44.56 13.50
N GLN A 751 77.26 45.38 13.55
CA GLN A 751 77.41 46.82 13.80
C GLN A 751 77.98 47.10 15.20
N ALA A 752 77.53 46.37 16.22
CA ALA A 752 78.07 46.46 17.58
C ALA A 752 79.55 46.04 17.62
N LEU A 753 79.89 44.91 17.00
CA LEU A 753 81.27 44.41 16.87
C LEU A 753 82.19 45.42 16.19
N ASN A 754 81.73 46.02 15.09
CA ASN A 754 82.50 47.06 14.39
C ASN A 754 82.70 48.28 15.29
N LYS A 755 81.66 48.71 16.03
CA LYS A 755 81.78 49.83 16.98
C LYS A 755 82.78 49.53 18.09
N SER A 756 82.80 48.30 18.63
CA SER A 756 83.79 47.86 19.63
C SER A 756 85.21 47.88 19.04
N LYS A 757 85.39 47.39 17.80
CA LYS A 757 86.68 47.42 17.07
C LYS A 757 87.16 48.84 16.73
N ASP A 758 86.25 49.71 16.32
CA ASP A 758 86.54 51.13 16.07
C ASP A 758 86.91 51.84 17.39
N GLY A 759 86.24 51.50 18.49
CA GLY A 759 86.56 51.99 19.83
C GLY A 759 87.96 51.59 20.29
N ILE A 760 88.37 50.34 20.05
CA ILE A 760 89.75 49.86 20.28
C ILE A 760 90.72 50.66 19.41
N THR A 761 90.44 50.77 18.11
CA THR A 761 91.32 51.48 17.14
C THR A 761 91.51 52.95 17.52
N GLY A 762 90.44 53.65 17.89
CA GLY A 762 90.50 55.05 18.29
C GLY A 762 91.29 55.28 19.59
N LEU A 763 91.23 54.35 20.55
CA LEU A 763 92.07 54.40 21.75
C LEU A 763 93.55 54.20 21.41
N LEU A 764 93.87 53.25 20.54
CA LEU A 764 95.24 52.97 20.10
C LEU A 764 95.84 54.16 19.33
N GLU A 765 95.10 54.72 18.37
CA GLU A 765 95.51 55.89 17.58
C GLU A 765 95.69 57.13 18.46
N GLY A 766 94.76 57.37 19.40
CA GLY A 766 94.84 58.49 20.34
C GLY A 766 96.05 58.45 21.27
N ALA A 767 96.64 57.27 21.48
CA ALA A 767 97.84 57.05 22.28
C ALA A 767 99.11 56.77 21.45
N GLY A 768 99.02 56.76 20.12
CA GLY A 768 100.14 56.46 19.22
C GLY A 768 100.68 55.03 19.33
N CYS A 769 99.84 54.07 19.75
CA CYS A 769 100.22 52.66 19.92
C CYS A 769 99.79 51.81 18.72
N GLU A 770 100.64 50.86 18.31
CA GLU A 770 100.36 49.98 17.19
C GLU A 770 99.48 48.77 17.56
N ASN A 771 99.40 48.40 18.85
CA ASN A 771 98.61 47.26 19.31
C ASN A 771 98.13 47.41 20.78
N PRO A 772 97.12 46.64 21.21
CA PRO A 772 96.60 46.64 22.59
C PRO A 772 97.64 46.37 23.69
N GLU A 773 98.66 45.55 23.41
CA GLU A 773 99.72 45.26 24.39
C GLU A 773 100.66 46.45 24.62
N ALA A 774 100.98 47.20 23.55
CA ALA A 774 101.75 48.45 23.62
C ALA A 774 100.97 49.53 24.38
N PHE A 775 99.65 49.60 24.18
CA PHE A 775 98.78 50.53 24.91
C PHE A 775 98.69 50.19 26.41
N ARG A 776 98.67 48.90 26.76
CA ARG A 776 98.73 48.45 28.17
C ARG A 776 100.11 48.65 28.83
N GLY A 777 101.14 48.88 28.02
CA GLY A 777 102.52 49.11 28.47
C GLY A 777 102.92 50.58 28.62
N LEU A 778 102.11 51.51 28.13
CA LEU A 778 102.17 52.95 28.43
C LEU A 778 101.75 53.21 29.89
#